data_AF-A0A538H055-F1
#
_entry.id   AF-A0A538H055-F1
#
_cell.length_a   1.000
_cell.length_b   1.000
_cell.length_c   1.000
_cell.angle_alpha   90.00
_cell.angle_beta   90.00
_cell.angle_gamma   90.00
#
_symmetry.space_group_name_H-M   'P 1'
#
loop_
_entity.id
_entity.type
_entity.pdbx_description
1 polymer ?
#
loop_
_entity_poly.entity_id
_entity_poly.type
_entity_poly.pdbx_seq_one_letter_code
_entity_poly.pdbx_strand_id
1 'polypeptide(L)'
;ELGIDMGAVDLVVQVESPKSVARGLQRIGRAGHELGAVSKGRIFPKFRADLLEAAVVARLMREGAIEATVIPKNPLDVLAQQIVAICAEDEIAVDELHELVRGAYPFADLSRAQLENVLDMLAGRYPSDEFAELRPRVIWDRTAGVVRGRSGARRLAVTNAGTIPDRGLYGVHLVDGGGRVGELDEEMVYEARAGQTFLLGASTWRIEEITRDRVLVSPAPGVPGAVPFWKGEGVGRPYELGEAIGRASRELVALSEEKALARLESDHALDERAARNLLTFLAEQQTATGAVPSDRAVVVERFRDEIGDWRLCILTPFGARVHAPWALAIGARLRESLGLEVSSLWSDDGIALHLPDADAPPPTDHVLVDPDDIEDLVVAELGGSALFGARFRENAARALLIPRRRPGERTPLWQQRLKAQGLLQVARRYGQFPVVLETYRECLQDVFDLPALKRLLRGLRTRELDVVDVETATASPYAASLLFDYVANYMYEDDTPPAERRAQALSLDRDLLRELLGVEELRDLLDADSIADVERQLWPTARTADELDDLLRRTGHLFAGEYDEGLATDLLHDRRAIRIKLGGNEALVAAQDAGRYRDALGAMPPGGLPEAFLEGGPESLQELVLRYAKGRGPFTTADANERFGRDVELVLRELERAEKLVRGELRPGGTEREWCEPDVLRRLRRASLAALRKEVEPVEQAAFGRFLSHWHGIGRRATLREALVPLQGLALPVSLWESEVLPRRVPGYQPAQLDALCASGEVVWVGAGLDRIAVFFREDATLLGRPAAAASPEGEAHDALRAVFAGRAEFWYDLVDAAGLEPEVALPALWDLVWAGEVRNDAWTPLRAERRYQTRTPARRARTRHFSRSRAAAITATQGRWSLTDGLFAERPDRRALAELLLERQGIVTRDGVRGEGIPGGYGAVYGELRALETLGVCRRGYFVEGLGGAQFALPGAVERLRDLRPREEDEPEPLVLAAADPAQPYGSALPWPRRAGARAARVAGAQVVLLGGEAALFVERGGRSLVPLREPEEEWLRAALAAL
;
A
#
# COMPACT_ATOMS: atom_id res chain seq x y z
N GLU A 1 -19.27 -24.48 9.68
CA GLU A 1 -19.50 -24.15 11.11
C GLU A 1 -20.83 -23.45 11.30
N LEU A 2 -21.06 -22.32 10.61
CA LEU A 2 -22.40 -21.72 10.43
C LEU A 2 -23.41 -22.81 10.02
N GLY A 3 -24.60 -22.79 10.62
CA GLY A 3 -25.72 -23.74 10.56
C GLY A 3 -26.22 -24.30 9.21
N ILE A 4 -25.44 -24.24 8.13
CA ILE A 4 -25.83 -24.57 6.77
C ILE A 4 -26.10 -26.07 6.62
N ASP A 5 -27.32 -26.38 6.19
CA ASP A 5 -27.75 -27.74 5.87
C ASP A 5 -27.44 -28.06 4.41
N MET A 6 -26.60 -29.07 4.18
CA MET A 6 -26.28 -29.59 2.85
C MET A 6 -26.53 -31.10 2.84
N GLY A 7 -27.79 -31.51 2.65
CA GLY A 7 -28.22 -32.90 2.80
C GLY A 7 -27.50 -33.96 1.92
N ALA A 8 -26.77 -33.55 0.89
CA ALA A 8 -25.97 -34.46 0.05
C ALA A 8 -24.58 -34.78 0.63
N VAL A 9 -24.14 -34.11 1.69
CA VAL A 9 -22.81 -34.32 2.28
C VAL A 9 -22.83 -35.59 3.11
N ASP A 10 -22.06 -36.60 2.73
CA ASP A 10 -21.97 -37.91 3.39
C ASP A 10 -20.64 -38.15 4.14
N LEU A 11 -19.67 -37.24 3.98
CA LEU A 11 -18.37 -37.25 4.64
C LEU A 11 -17.84 -35.84 4.86
N VAL A 12 -17.33 -35.57 6.06
CA VAL A 12 -16.55 -34.37 6.38
C VAL A 12 -15.08 -34.75 6.57
N VAL A 13 -14.18 -34.01 5.92
CA VAL A 13 -12.74 -34.13 6.13
C VAL A 13 -12.27 -32.90 6.90
N GLN A 14 -11.76 -33.13 8.11
CA GLN A 14 -11.21 -32.10 8.99
C GLN A 14 -9.69 -32.15 8.91
N VAL A 15 -9.07 -31.08 8.43
CA VAL A 15 -7.60 -30.93 8.42
C VAL A 15 -7.19 -30.19 9.68
N GLU A 16 -6.18 -30.68 10.39
CA GLU A 16 -5.77 -30.22 11.72
C GLU A 16 -6.80 -30.53 12.81
N SER A 17 -6.38 -30.58 14.08
CA SER A 17 -7.31 -30.61 15.21
C SER A 17 -8.30 -29.44 15.12
N PRO A 18 -9.60 -29.65 15.39
CA PRO A 18 -10.57 -28.55 15.44
C PRO A 18 -10.36 -27.60 16.63
N LYS A 19 -9.37 -27.87 17.51
CA LYS A 19 -9.01 -27.12 18.73
C LYS A 19 -10.12 -26.99 19.78
N SER A 20 -11.29 -27.53 19.50
CA SER A 20 -12.45 -27.60 20.36
C SER A 20 -13.36 -28.77 19.96
N VAL A 21 -13.92 -29.45 20.97
CA VAL A 21 -14.88 -30.55 20.82
C VAL A 21 -16.18 -30.05 20.21
N ALA A 22 -16.72 -28.92 20.69
CA ALA A 22 -17.94 -28.33 20.15
C ALA A 22 -17.80 -27.97 18.67
N ARG A 23 -16.66 -27.38 18.26
CA ARG A 23 -16.37 -27.09 16.85
C ARG A 23 -16.27 -28.36 16.02
N GLY A 24 -15.56 -29.38 16.52
CA GLY A 24 -15.46 -30.69 15.87
C GLY A 24 -16.83 -31.30 15.60
N LEU A 25 -17.71 -31.33 16.61
CA LEU A 25 -19.08 -31.84 16.49
C LEU A 25 -19.90 -31.05 15.47
N GLN A 26 -19.86 -29.71 15.50
CA GLN A 26 -20.60 -28.89 14.54
C GLN A 26 -20.10 -29.04 13.09
N ARG A 27 -18.80 -29.25 12.90
CA ARG A 27 -18.21 -29.45 11.57
C ARG A 27 -18.54 -30.84 11.04
N ILE A 28 -18.28 -31.89 11.82
CA ILE A 28 -18.51 -33.28 11.39
C ILE A 28 -20.00 -33.60 11.27
N GLY A 29 -20.84 -32.99 12.10
CA GLY A 29 -22.30 -33.09 12.02
C GLY A 29 -22.93 -32.60 10.71
N ARG A 30 -22.14 -31.99 9.81
CA ARG A 30 -22.58 -31.66 8.45
C ARG A 30 -22.67 -32.89 7.54
N ALA A 31 -21.94 -33.95 7.84
CA ALA A 31 -22.09 -35.22 7.13
C ALA A 31 -23.33 -35.97 7.63
N GLY A 32 -24.10 -36.54 6.70
CA GLY A 32 -25.30 -37.31 7.03
C GLY A 32 -26.28 -36.49 7.85
N HIS A 33 -26.52 -35.24 7.46
CA HIS A 33 -27.38 -34.29 8.18
C HIS A 33 -28.87 -34.61 7.96
N GLU A 34 -29.25 -35.85 8.30
CA GLU A 34 -30.61 -36.38 8.27
C GLU A 34 -30.94 -37.00 9.63
N LEU A 35 -32.22 -37.00 10.00
CA LEU A 35 -32.66 -37.58 11.27
C LEU A 35 -32.28 -39.07 11.33
N GLY A 36 -31.42 -39.44 12.28
CA GLY A 36 -30.98 -40.83 12.49
C GLY A 36 -29.87 -41.32 11.57
N ALA A 37 -29.36 -40.49 10.66
CA ALA A 37 -28.18 -40.81 9.86
C ALA A 37 -26.89 -40.68 10.68
N VAL A 38 -25.84 -41.39 10.26
CA VAL A 38 -24.54 -41.38 10.92
C VAL A 38 -23.63 -40.34 10.28
N SER A 39 -23.20 -39.35 11.06
CA SER A 39 -22.20 -38.38 10.62
C SER A 39 -20.82 -38.99 10.54
N LYS A 40 -20.25 -39.04 9.33
CA LYS A 40 -18.90 -39.56 9.07
C LYS A 40 -17.91 -38.41 8.99
N GLY A 41 -16.88 -38.45 9.84
CA GLY A 41 -15.78 -37.50 9.84
C GLY A 41 -14.44 -38.20 9.75
N ARG A 42 -13.47 -37.62 9.04
CA ARG A 42 -12.06 -38.04 9.05
C ARG A 42 -11.19 -36.85 9.42
N ILE A 43 -10.38 -36.99 10.46
CA ILE A 43 -9.45 -35.95 10.91
C ILE A 43 -8.05 -36.29 10.41
N PHE A 44 -7.39 -35.35 9.73
CA PHE A 44 -6.03 -35.48 9.22
C PHE A 44 -5.11 -34.50 9.96
N PRO A 45 -4.31 -34.99 10.92
CA PRO A 45 -3.34 -34.16 11.62
C PRO A 45 -2.23 -33.68 10.68
N LYS A 46 -1.74 -32.45 10.90
CA LYS A 46 -0.66 -31.86 10.09
C LYS A 46 0.73 -32.26 10.55
N PHE A 47 0.90 -32.49 11.86
CA PHE A 47 2.18 -32.83 12.49
C PHE A 47 1.96 -33.74 13.70
N ARG A 48 3.05 -34.26 14.30
CA ARG A 48 2.98 -35.29 15.34
C ARG A 48 2.27 -34.84 16.63
N ALA A 49 2.47 -33.61 17.08
CA ALA A 49 1.78 -33.09 18.27
C ALA A 49 0.26 -32.85 18.02
N ASP A 50 -0.11 -32.38 16.83
CA ASP A 50 -1.51 -32.23 16.41
C ASP A 50 -2.28 -33.57 16.39
N LEU A 51 -1.58 -34.68 16.14
CA LEU A 51 -2.17 -36.03 16.18
C LEU A 51 -2.65 -36.42 17.58
N LEU A 52 -1.90 -36.08 18.64
CA LEU A 52 -2.32 -36.33 20.01
C LEU A 52 -3.63 -35.58 20.32
N GLU A 53 -3.67 -34.30 19.98
CA GLU A 53 -4.84 -33.45 20.21
C GLU A 53 -6.06 -33.96 19.43
N ALA A 54 -5.88 -34.26 18.13
CA ALA A 54 -6.93 -34.80 17.28
C ALA A 54 -7.52 -36.11 17.82
N ALA A 55 -6.67 -37.01 18.34
CA ALA A 55 -7.08 -38.27 18.93
C ALA A 55 -7.92 -38.08 20.21
N VAL A 56 -7.56 -37.10 21.05
CA VAL A 56 -8.29 -36.77 22.28
C VAL A 56 -9.62 -36.11 21.94
N VAL A 57 -9.63 -35.14 21.03
CA VAL A 57 -10.86 -34.47 20.58
C VAL A 57 -11.82 -35.48 19.96
N ALA A 58 -11.36 -36.38 19.07
CA ALA A 58 -12.21 -37.40 18.45
C ALA A 58 -12.91 -38.28 19.50
N ARG A 59 -12.21 -38.65 20.56
CA ARG A 59 -12.78 -39.39 21.69
C ARG A 59 -13.83 -38.56 22.44
N LEU A 60 -13.50 -37.32 22.84
CA LEU A 60 -14.43 -36.45 23.57
C LEU A 60 -15.68 -36.10 22.76
N MET A 61 -15.56 -36.01 21.43
CA MET A 61 -16.71 -35.85 20.53
C MET A 61 -17.67 -37.04 20.61
N ARG A 62 -17.15 -38.28 20.67
CA ARG A 62 -17.99 -39.49 20.84
C ARG A 62 -18.66 -39.54 22.21
N GLU A 63 -17.99 -39.02 23.23
CA GLU A 63 -18.49 -38.94 24.60
C GLU A 63 -19.46 -37.76 24.81
N GLY A 64 -19.53 -36.81 23.87
CA GLY A 64 -20.35 -35.60 24.00
C GLY A 64 -19.81 -34.60 25.04
N ALA A 65 -18.53 -34.71 25.40
CA ALA A 65 -17.88 -33.89 26.42
C ALA A 65 -17.42 -32.54 25.83
N ILE A 66 -18.40 -31.66 25.56
CA ILE A 66 -18.15 -30.29 25.08
C ILE A 66 -17.73 -29.35 26.21
N GLU A 67 -17.05 -28.28 25.84
CA GLU A 67 -16.52 -27.29 26.77
C GLU A 67 -17.62 -26.34 27.30
N ALA A 68 -17.40 -25.77 28.48
CA ALA A 68 -18.33 -24.81 29.06
C ALA A 68 -18.44 -23.53 28.22
N THR A 69 -19.67 -23.05 27.99
CA THR A 69 -19.93 -21.75 27.36
C THR A 69 -19.90 -20.64 28.41
N VAL A 70 -19.00 -19.67 28.25
CA VAL A 70 -18.91 -18.49 29.10
C VAL A 70 -19.52 -17.30 28.36
N ILE A 71 -20.46 -16.62 29.00
CA ILE A 71 -21.10 -15.42 28.45
C ILE A 71 -20.38 -14.19 29.03
N PRO A 72 -19.86 -13.26 28.19
CA PRO A 72 -19.22 -12.03 28.67
C PRO A 72 -20.16 -11.22 29.58
N LYS A 73 -19.59 -10.62 30.62
CA LYS A 73 -20.31 -9.82 31.62
C LYS A 73 -19.95 -8.35 31.48
N ASN A 74 -20.96 -7.49 31.38
CA ASN A 74 -20.86 -6.04 31.24
C ASN A 74 -19.92 -5.55 30.11
N PRO A 75 -20.03 -6.03 28.85
CA PRO A 75 -19.23 -5.52 27.74
C PRO A 75 -19.60 -4.05 27.43
N LEU A 76 -18.79 -3.09 27.90
CA LEU A 76 -19.13 -1.66 27.92
C LEU A 76 -19.10 -1.01 26.54
N ASP A 77 -18.34 -1.58 25.60
CA ASP A 77 -18.28 -1.14 24.22
C ASP A 77 -19.56 -1.48 23.44
N VAL A 78 -20.12 -2.68 23.66
CA VAL A 78 -21.45 -3.10 23.18
C VAL A 78 -22.52 -2.24 23.83
N LEU A 79 -22.43 -1.99 25.13
CA LEU A 79 -23.35 -1.09 25.83
C LEU A 79 -23.35 0.31 25.19
N ALA A 80 -22.17 0.88 24.93
CA ALA A 80 -22.04 2.20 24.30
C ALA A 80 -22.72 2.23 22.92
N GLN A 81 -22.50 1.20 22.09
CA GLN A 81 -23.16 1.05 20.79
C GLN A 81 -24.69 1.02 20.91
N GLN A 82 -25.22 0.23 21.85
CA GLN A 82 -26.65 0.06 22.04
C GLN A 82 -27.31 1.32 22.62
N ILE A 83 -26.66 2.03 23.54
CA ILE A 83 -27.17 3.31 24.07
C ILE A 83 -27.35 4.31 22.92
N VAL A 84 -26.36 4.46 22.04
CA VAL A 84 -26.47 5.35 20.87
C VAL A 84 -27.60 4.91 19.94
N ALA A 85 -27.81 3.61 19.77
CA ALA A 85 -28.91 3.08 18.97
C ALA A 85 -30.29 3.33 19.58
N ILE A 86 -30.45 3.12 20.89
CA ILE A 86 -31.70 3.38 21.64
C ILE A 86 -32.04 4.88 21.55
N CYS A 87 -31.06 5.74 21.81
CA CYS A 87 -31.26 7.19 21.80
C CYS A 87 -31.39 7.78 20.38
N ALA A 88 -31.21 6.98 19.32
CA ALA A 88 -31.21 7.49 17.96
C ALA A 88 -32.59 7.93 17.45
N GLU A 89 -33.67 7.36 18.00
CA GLU A 89 -35.05 7.65 17.59
C GLU A 89 -35.85 8.33 18.73
N ASP A 90 -35.61 7.96 19.99
CA ASP A 90 -36.36 8.46 21.14
C ASP A 90 -35.45 9.01 22.26
N GLU A 91 -36.02 9.90 23.08
CA GLU A 91 -35.45 10.32 24.37
C GLU A 91 -35.83 9.31 25.46
N ILE A 92 -34.89 8.96 26.34
CA ILE A 92 -35.12 7.98 27.42
C ILE A 92 -34.58 8.50 28.76
N ALA A 93 -35.31 8.24 29.84
CA ALA A 93 -34.82 8.52 31.19
C ALA A 93 -33.65 7.59 31.55
N VAL A 94 -32.64 8.11 32.26
CA VAL A 94 -31.46 7.31 32.65
C VAL A 94 -31.85 6.09 33.50
N ASP A 95 -32.85 6.25 34.38
CA ASP A 95 -33.35 5.16 35.23
C ASP A 95 -34.00 4.06 34.39
N GLU A 96 -34.87 4.43 33.43
CA GLU A 96 -35.50 3.48 32.50
C GLU A 96 -34.48 2.79 31.59
N LEU A 97 -33.47 3.53 31.11
CA LEU A 97 -32.36 2.97 30.35
C LEU A 97 -31.58 1.92 31.17
N HIS A 98 -31.34 2.21 32.46
CA HIS A 98 -30.65 1.27 33.35
C HIS A 98 -31.45 -0.02 33.55
N GLU A 99 -32.75 0.10 33.81
CA GLU A 99 -33.65 -1.05 33.95
C GLU A 99 -33.74 -1.88 32.67
N LEU A 100 -33.89 -1.23 31.52
CA LEU A 100 -33.94 -1.86 30.21
C LEU A 100 -32.67 -2.69 29.94
N VAL A 101 -31.50 -2.08 30.16
CA VAL A 101 -30.21 -2.74 29.93
C VAL A 101 -30.02 -3.92 30.88
N ARG A 102 -30.38 -3.78 32.17
CA ARG A 102 -30.29 -4.88 33.15
C ARG A 102 -31.23 -6.05 32.86
N GLY A 103 -32.25 -5.85 32.03
CA GLY A 103 -33.08 -6.94 31.51
C GLY A 103 -32.30 -7.94 30.65
N ALA A 104 -31.16 -7.56 30.08
CA ALA A 104 -30.29 -8.44 29.30
C ALA A 104 -29.26 -9.17 30.19
N TYR A 105 -29.14 -10.49 30.01
CA TYR A 105 -28.26 -11.34 30.83
C TYR A 105 -26.79 -10.88 30.96
N PRO A 106 -26.12 -10.37 29.90
CA PRO A 106 -24.76 -9.85 30.01
C PRO A 106 -24.63 -8.66 30.96
N PHE A 107 -25.71 -7.88 31.14
CA PHE A 107 -25.71 -6.62 31.89
C PHE A 107 -26.54 -6.66 33.19
N ALA A 108 -26.96 -7.85 33.63
CA ALA A 108 -27.82 -8.00 34.82
C ALA A 108 -27.22 -7.36 36.09
N ASP A 109 -25.88 -7.35 36.18
CA ASP A 109 -25.10 -6.81 37.30
C ASP A 109 -24.47 -5.44 36.97
N LEU A 110 -24.90 -4.76 35.90
CA LEU A 110 -24.37 -3.45 35.52
C LEU A 110 -24.68 -2.42 36.61
N SER A 111 -23.63 -1.84 37.19
CA SER A 111 -23.77 -0.79 38.20
C SER A 111 -24.21 0.54 37.58
N ARG A 112 -24.89 1.37 38.37
CA ARG A 112 -25.28 2.73 37.95
C ARG A 112 -24.07 3.57 37.54
N ALA A 113 -22.98 3.50 38.31
CA ALA A 113 -21.74 4.21 38.01
C ALA A 113 -21.12 3.81 36.66
N GLN A 114 -21.14 2.52 36.30
CA GLN A 114 -20.65 2.08 34.99
C GLN A 114 -21.49 2.62 33.83
N LEU A 115 -22.82 2.63 33.98
CA LEU A 115 -23.72 3.24 33.00
C LEU A 115 -23.41 4.73 32.84
N GLU A 116 -23.30 5.46 33.95
CA GLU A 116 -23.01 6.89 33.95
C GLU A 116 -21.64 7.21 33.34
N ASN A 117 -20.62 6.40 33.59
CA ASN A 117 -19.30 6.54 32.96
C ASN A 117 -19.37 6.37 31.43
N VAL A 118 -20.16 5.41 30.95
CA VAL A 118 -20.40 5.23 29.50
C VAL A 118 -21.18 6.42 28.93
N LEU A 119 -22.20 6.92 29.65
CA LEU A 119 -22.94 8.12 29.25
C LEU A 119 -22.05 9.37 29.22
N ASP A 120 -21.17 9.55 30.19
CA ASP A 120 -20.19 10.64 30.24
C ASP A 120 -19.26 10.59 29.02
N MET A 121 -18.73 9.41 28.69
CA MET A 121 -17.91 9.21 27.50
C MET A 121 -18.68 9.54 26.22
N LEU A 122 -19.91 9.05 26.07
CA LEU A 122 -20.75 9.29 24.90
C LEU A 122 -21.24 10.74 24.81
N ALA A 123 -21.43 11.43 25.93
CA ALA A 123 -21.79 12.86 25.99
C ALA A 123 -20.56 13.77 25.82
N GLY A 124 -19.36 13.21 25.70
CA GLY A 124 -18.12 13.94 25.44
C GLY A 124 -17.52 14.63 26.66
N ARG A 125 -17.73 14.08 27.86
CA ARG A 125 -17.08 14.53 29.11
C ARG A 125 -15.74 13.80 29.29
N TYR A 126 -14.74 14.30 28.61
CA TYR A 126 -13.32 13.99 28.78
C TYR A 126 -12.56 15.32 28.76
N PRO A 127 -11.32 15.42 29.29
CA PRO A 127 -10.54 16.65 29.19
C PRO A 127 -10.43 17.07 27.73
N SER A 128 -11.17 18.12 27.42
CA SER A 128 -11.61 18.48 26.08
C SER A 128 -10.47 18.92 25.18
N ASP A 129 -9.33 19.27 25.78
CA ASP A 129 -8.15 19.77 25.08
C ASP A 129 -7.36 18.64 24.38
N GLU A 130 -7.49 17.40 24.84
CA GLU A 130 -6.70 16.24 24.36
C GLU A 130 -7.51 15.30 23.48
N PHE A 131 -8.84 15.35 23.57
CA PHE A 131 -9.79 14.52 22.82
C PHE A 131 -10.70 15.33 21.89
N ALA A 132 -10.32 16.56 21.53
CA ALA A 132 -11.14 17.46 20.70
C ALA A 132 -11.61 16.86 19.34
N GLU A 133 -10.98 15.77 18.87
CA GLU A 133 -11.38 15.06 17.66
C GLU A 133 -12.56 14.09 17.87
N LEU A 134 -12.80 13.65 19.10
CA LEU A 134 -13.96 12.83 19.44
C LEU A 134 -15.19 13.73 19.46
N ARG A 135 -16.25 13.29 18.79
CA ARG A 135 -17.54 13.98 18.86
C ARG A 135 -18.46 13.24 19.82
N PRO A 136 -19.16 13.97 20.73
CA PRO A 136 -20.27 13.40 21.49
C PRO A 136 -21.27 12.71 20.56
N ARG A 137 -21.85 11.59 21.01
CA ARG A 137 -22.84 10.78 20.29
C ARG A 137 -24.24 10.98 20.84
N VAL A 138 -24.34 11.29 22.13
CA VAL A 138 -25.60 11.56 22.83
C VAL A 138 -25.53 12.91 23.53
N ILE A 139 -26.70 13.44 23.89
CA ILE A 139 -26.89 14.58 24.78
C ILE A 139 -27.50 14.02 26.06
N TRP A 140 -26.89 14.36 27.20
CA TRP A 140 -27.39 13.96 28.51
C TRP A 140 -27.75 15.20 29.33
N ASP A 141 -29.05 15.43 29.49
CA ASP A 141 -29.57 16.43 30.42
C ASP A 141 -29.61 15.83 31.83
N ARG A 142 -28.66 16.26 32.67
CA ARG A 142 -28.54 15.80 34.07
C ARG A 142 -29.59 16.39 34.99
N THR A 143 -30.22 17.50 34.60
CA THR A 143 -31.27 18.14 35.39
C THR A 143 -32.59 17.42 35.21
N ALA A 144 -32.93 17.11 33.96
CA ALA A 144 -34.12 16.34 33.61
C ALA A 144 -33.92 14.82 33.78
N GLY A 145 -32.67 14.33 33.80
CA GLY A 145 -32.35 12.92 33.95
C GLY A 145 -32.62 12.10 32.68
N VAL A 146 -32.51 12.73 31.49
CA VAL A 146 -32.86 12.13 30.20
C VAL A 146 -31.68 12.15 29.22
N VAL A 147 -31.62 11.16 28.34
CA VAL A 147 -30.60 10.99 27.31
C VAL A 147 -31.26 10.91 25.94
N ARG A 148 -30.71 11.63 24.97
CA ARG A 148 -31.18 11.64 23.58
C ARG A 148 -30.02 11.62 22.59
N GLY A 149 -30.25 11.13 21.38
CA GLY A 149 -29.23 11.07 20.33
C GLY A 149 -28.92 12.45 19.76
N ARG A 150 -27.65 12.67 19.37
CA ARG A 150 -27.27 13.84 18.57
C ARG A 150 -27.69 13.70 17.12
N SER A 151 -27.65 14.82 16.38
CA SER A 151 -27.82 14.80 14.94
C SER A 151 -26.86 13.78 14.27
N GLY A 152 -27.44 12.84 13.52
CA GLY A 152 -26.69 11.76 12.87
C GLY A 152 -26.45 10.49 13.69
N ALA A 153 -26.91 10.40 14.94
CA ALA A 153 -26.78 9.20 15.79
C ALA A 153 -27.40 7.95 15.12
N ARG A 154 -28.57 8.09 14.49
CA ARG A 154 -29.21 6.99 13.72
C ARG A 154 -28.32 6.45 12.60
N ARG A 155 -27.76 7.36 11.79
CA ARG A 155 -26.86 6.97 10.69
C ARG A 155 -25.62 6.27 11.25
N LEU A 156 -25.05 6.81 12.32
CA LEU A 156 -23.87 6.25 12.99
C LEU A 156 -24.12 4.83 13.52
N ALA A 157 -25.23 4.61 14.21
CA ALA A 157 -25.60 3.31 14.76
C ALA A 157 -25.83 2.28 13.64
N VAL A 158 -26.55 2.64 12.59
CA VAL A 158 -26.87 1.73 11.48
C VAL A 158 -25.63 1.36 10.66
N THR A 159 -24.71 2.31 10.40
CA THR A 159 -23.51 2.02 9.58
C THR A 159 -22.44 1.22 10.32
N ASN A 160 -22.48 1.21 11.65
CA ASN A 160 -21.53 0.52 12.51
C ASN A 160 -22.20 -0.59 13.32
N ALA A 161 -23.34 -1.11 12.87
CA ALA A 161 -24.06 -2.17 13.56
C ALA A 161 -23.24 -3.48 13.60
N GLY A 162 -23.32 -4.18 14.73
CA GLY A 162 -22.70 -5.48 14.94
C GLY A 162 -21.48 -5.42 15.87
N THR A 163 -21.02 -6.60 16.29
CA THR A 163 -19.93 -6.77 17.26
C THR A 163 -18.67 -7.39 16.62
N ILE A 164 -18.77 -7.90 15.40
CA ILE A 164 -17.63 -8.51 14.68
C ILE A 164 -16.64 -7.40 14.31
N PRO A 165 -15.38 -7.45 14.77
CA PRO A 165 -14.40 -6.43 14.45
C PRO A 165 -14.06 -6.44 12.96
N ASP A 166 -13.76 -5.26 12.41
CA ASP A 166 -13.17 -5.17 11.08
C ASP A 166 -11.75 -5.78 11.13
N ARG A 167 -11.62 -6.97 10.54
CA ARG A 167 -10.32 -7.55 10.18
C ARG A 167 -9.85 -6.84 8.92
N GLY A 168 -8.59 -6.41 8.90
CA GLY A 168 -8.03 -5.73 7.73
C GLY A 168 -8.04 -6.71 6.56
N LEU A 169 -8.89 -6.48 5.57
CA LEU A 169 -8.94 -7.31 4.37
C LEU A 169 -8.45 -6.49 3.19
N TYR A 170 -7.52 -7.06 2.43
CA TYR A 170 -7.04 -6.50 1.18
C TYR A 170 -7.92 -6.95 0.03
N GLY A 171 -8.40 -6.00 -0.78
CA GLY A 171 -9.04 -6.35 -2.05
C GLY A 171 -8.03 -7.01 -2.98
N VAL A 172 -8.38 -8.14 -3.58
CA VAL A 172 -7.60 -8.77 -4.65
C VAL A 172 -8.15 -8.32 -5.99
N HIS A 173 -7.31 -7.71 -6.81
CA HIS A 173 -7.67 -7.12 -8.10
C HIS A 173 -6.73 -7.62 -9.20
N LEU A 174 -7.21 -7.65 -10.44
CA LEU A 174 -6.36 -7.97 -11.58
C LEU A 174 -5.41 -6.80 -11.90
N VAL A 175 -4.15 -7.10 -12.22
CA VAL A 175 -3.12 -6.11 -12.62
C VAL A 175 -3.57 -5.22 -13.79
N ASP A 176 -4.37 -5.76 -14.72
CA ASP A 176 -4.84 -5.04 -15.93
C ASP A 176 -6.06 -4.13 -15.69
N GLY A 177 -6.38 -3.82 -14.43
CA GLY A 177 -7.61 -3.12 -14.05
C GLY A 177 -8.86 -3.97 -14.24
N GLY A 178 -8.70 -5.30 -14.26
CA GLY A 178 -9.82 -6.23 -14.22
C GLY A 178 -10.53 -6.17 -12.86
N GLY A 179 -11.79 -6.59 -12.85
CA GLY A 179 -12.67 -6.53 -11.69
C GLY A 179 -12.09 -7.20 -10.44
N ARG A 180 -12.66 -6.86 -9.29
CA ARG A 180 -12.33 -7.46 -8.00
C ARG A 180 -12.50 -8.98 -8.07
N VAL A 181 -11.42 -9.71 -7.77
CA VAL A 181 -11.38 -11.18 -7.79
C VAL A 181 -11.79 -11.76 -6.44
N GLY A 182 -11.45 -11.06 -5.36
CA GLY A 182 -11.88 -11.43 -4.00
C GLY A 182 -11.23 -10.57 -2.92
N GLU A 183 -11.09 -11.15 -1.73
CA GLU A 183 -10.48 -10.52 -0.55
C GLU A 183 -9.47 -11.49 0.06
N LEU A 184 -8.39 -10.94 0.61
CA LEU A 184 -7.41 -11.66 1.42
C LEU A 184 -7.30 -11.02 2.81
N ASP A 185 -6.95 -11.82 3.80
CA ASP A 185 -6.63 -11.34 5.14
C ASP A 185 -5.32 -10.53 5.13
N GLU A 186 -5.27 -9.42 5.87
CA GLU A 186 -4.07 -8.56 5.97
C GLU A 186 -2.87 -9.32 6.49
N GLU A 187 -3.04 -10.24 7.44
CA GLU A 187 -1.93 -11.05 7.92
C GLU A 187 -1.39 -11.92 6.78
N MET A 188 -2.26 -12.58 6.01
CA MET A 188 -1.84 -13.33 4.83
C MET A 188 -1.17 -12.46 3.78
N VAL A 189 -1.65 -11.23 3.55
CA VAL A 189 -1.04 -10.28 2.60
C VAL A 189 0.33 -9.81 3.08
N TYR A 190 0.47 -9.59 4.39
CA TYR A 190 1.73 -9.25 5.01
C TYR A 190 2.74 -10.41 4.88
N GLU A 191 2.26 -11.64 4.99
CA GLU A 191 3.10 -12.82 4.78
C GLU A 191 3.43 -13.09 3.30
N ALA A 192 2.75 -12.43 2.37
CA ALA A 192 2.83 -12.71 0.95
C ALA A 192 3.88 -11.86 0.22
N ARG A 193 4.51 -12.44 -0.80
CA ARG A 193 5.50 -11.74 -1.64
C ARG A 193 5.02 -11.54 -3.07
N ALA A 194 5.47 -10.45 -3.71
CA ALA A 194 5.34 -10.31 -5.15
C ALA A 194 6.01 -11.51 -5.87
N GLY A 195 5.30 -12.10 -6.82
CA GLY A 195 5.63 -13.34 -7.53
C GLY A 195 5.02 -14.61 -6.93
N GLN A 196 4.53 -14.59 -5.67
CA GLN A 196 3.95 -15.77 -5.02
C GLN A 196 2.58 -16.12 -5.60
N THR A 197 2.31 -17.42 -5.78
CA THR A 197 1.01 -17.92 -6.23
C THR A 197 0.15 -18.38 -5.05
N PHE A 198 -1.14 -18.05 -5.07
CA PHE A 198 -2.12 -18.47 -4.08
C PHE A 198 -3.46 -18.86 -4.72
N LEU A 199 -4.26 -19.66 -4.02
CA LEU A 199 -5.56 -20.14 -4.47
C LEU A 199 -6.68 -19.22 -3.98
N LEU A 200 -7.47 -18.62 -4.87
CA LEU A 200 -8.65 -17.85 -4.48
C LEU A 200 -9.86 -18.40 -5.23
N GLY A 201 -10.80 -18.98 -4.50
CA GLY A 201 -11.85 -19.83 -5.07
C GLY A 201 -11.25 -21.14 -5.60
N ALA A 202 -11.54 -21.47 -6.87
CA ALA A 202 -11.03 -22.67 -7.54
C ALA A 202 -9.89 -22.36 -8.54
N SER A 203 -9.30 -21.16 -8.47
CA SER A 203 -8.29 -20.71 -9.43
C SER A 203 -7.03 -20.24 -8.70
N THR A 204 -5.86 -20.53 -9.29
CA THR A 204 -4.58 -20.00 -8.80
C THR A 204 -4.32 -18.63 -9.40
N TRP A 205 -3.87 -17.72 -8.55
CA TRP A 205 -3.53 -16.33 -8.85
C TRP A 205 -2.08 -16.08 -8.44
N ARG A 206 -1.33 -15.31 -9.24
CA ARG A 206 0.02 -14.84 -8.90
C ARG A 206 -0.05 -13.40 -8.45
N ILE A 207 0.55 -13.09 -7.30
CA ILE A 207 0.73 -11.71 -6.84
C ILE A 207 1.75 -11.04 -7.75
N GLU A 208 1.38 -9.95 -8.40
CA GLU A 208 2.32 -9.11 -9.16
C GLU A 208 2.80 -7.94 -8.30
N GLU A 209 1.88 -7.35 -7.54
CA GLU A 209 2.17 -6.19 -6.69
C GLU A 209 1.26 -6.17 -5.46
N ILE A 210 1.81 -5.79 -4.31
CA ILE A 210 1.06 -5.51 -3.08
C ILE A 210 1.16 -4.02 -2.84
N THR A 211 0.01 -3.33 -2.92
CA THR A 211 -0.07 -1.89 -2.68
C THR A 211 -0.56 -1.62 -1.25
N ARG A 212 -0.85 -0.36 -0.90
CA ARG A 212 -1.27 0.02 0.45
C ARG A 212 -2.64 -0.54 0.87
N ASP A 213 -3.55 -0.78 -0.08
CA ASP A 213 -4.94 -1.16 0.19
C ASP A 213 -5.46 -2.35 -0.64
N ARG A 214 -4.66 -2.87 -1.58
CA ARG A 214 -5.04 -3.96 -2.50
C ARG A 214 -3.85 -4.81 -2.93
N VAL A 215 -4.13 -6.07 -3.28
CA VAL A 215 -3.20 -7.01 -3.91
C VAL A 215 -3.55 -7.11 -5.40
N LEU A 216 -2.60 -6.79 -6.26
CA LEU A 216 -2.73 -6.92 -7.71
C LEU A 216 -2.22 -8.30 -8.15
N VAL A 217 -3.05 -9.04 -8.88
CA VAL A 217 -2.78 -10.43 -9.27
C VAL A 217 -2.98 -10.69 -10.75
N SER A 218 -2.27 -11.67 -11.28
CA SER A 218 -2.48 -12.24 -12.62
C SER A 218 -2.97 -13.70 -12.51
N PRO A 219 -3.78 -14.22 -13.45
CA PRO A 219 -4.15 -15.64 -13.45
C PRO A 219 -2.91 -16.53 -13.63
N ALA A 220 -2.76 -17.55 -12.78
CA ALA A 220 -1.64 -18.50 -12.84
C ALA A 220 -2.12 -19.97 -12.94
N PRO A 221 -2.92 -20.32 -13.97
CA PRO A 221 -3.50 -21.66 -14.11
C PRO A 221 -2.42 -22.73 -14.21
N GLY A 222 -2.62 -23.86 -13.52
CA GLY A 222 -1.70 -24.99 -13.53
C GLY A 222 -0.47 -24.84 -12.61
N VAL A 223 -0.31 -23.69 -11.95
CA VAL A 223 0.73 -23.49 -10.92
C VAL A 223 0.12 -23.81 -9.54
N PRO A 224 0.78 -24.59 -8.68
CA PRO A 224 0.31 -24.79 -7.31
C PRO A 224 0.37 -23.46 -6.55
N GLY A 225 -0.75 -23.07 -5.94
CA GLY A 225 -0.86 -21.87 -5.11
C GLY A 225 -0.90 -22.22 -3.63
N ALA A 226 -0.28 -21.38 -2.79
CA ALA A 226 -0.51 -21.40 -1.35
C ALA A 226 -2.01 -21.16 -1.07
N VAL A 227 -2.58 -21.88 -0.11
CA VAL A 227 -3.97 -21.64 0.29
C VAL A 227 -3.98 -20.39 1.18
N PRO A 228 -4.77 -19.35 0.85
CA PRO A 228 -4.98 -18.23 1.74
C PRO A 228 -5.49 -18.73 3.07
N PHE A 229 -4.74 -18.47 4.11
CA PHE A 229 -5.21 -18.71 5.46
C PHE A 229 -5.89 -17.46 5.98
N TRP A 230 -6.88 -17.69 6.81
CA TRP A 230 -7.48 -16.67 7.63
C TRP A 230 -7.03 -17.04 9.03
N LYS A 231 -6.05 -16.31 9.58
CA LYS A 231 -5.71 -16.42 11.00
C LYS A 231 -6.90 -15.83 11.77
N GLY A 232 -7.97 -16.62 11.87
CA GLY A 232 -8.99 -16.35 12.85
C GLY A 232 -8.29 -16.51 14.18
N GLU A 233 -8.18 -15.43 14.96
CA GLU A 233 -7.84 -15.54 16.37
C GLU A 233 -8.71 -16.67 16.96
N GLY A 234 -8.08 -17.83 17.16
CA GLY A 234 -8.69 -18.91 17.90
C GLY A 234 -8.74 -18.45 19.35
N VAL A 235 -9.79 -18.81 20.07
CA VAL A 235 -9.90 -18.54 21.51
C VAL A 235 -8.85 -19.33 22.31
N GLY A 236 -7.85 -19.93 21.65
CA GLY A 236 -6.94 -20.93 22.23
C GLY A 236 -7.67 -22.20 22.64
N ARG A 237 -6.90 -23.24 22.96
CA ARG A 237 -7.39 -24.46 23.59
C ARG A 237 -7.94 -24.12 24.98
N PRO A 238 -9.17 -24.56 25.33
CA PRO A 238 -9.68 -24.44 26.69
C PRO A 238 -8.92 -25.31 27.68
N TYR A 239 -8.84 -24.87 28.94
CA TYR A 239 -8.09 -25.59 29.99
C TYR A 239 -8.55 -27.05 30.17
N GLU A 240 -9.86 -27.31 30.12
CA GLU A 240 -10.45 -28.65 30.28
C GLU A 240 -9.97 -29.62 29.19
N LEU A 241 -9.86 -29.14 27.94
CA LEU A 241 -9.32 -29.92 26.84
C LEU A 241 -7.81 -30.15 27.02
N GLY A 242 -7.08 -29.15 27.49
CA GLY A 242 -5.66 -29.28 27.85
C GLY A 242 -5.40 -30.33 28.92
N GLU A 243 -6.23 -30.38 29.96
CA GLU A 243 -6.17 -31.40 31.00
C GLU A 243 -6.41 -32.81 30.44
N ALA A 244 -7.40 -32.96 29.55
CA ALA A 244 -7.69 -34.24 28.90
C ALA A 244 -6.52 -34.74 28.03
N ILE A 245 -5.86 -33.82 27.30
CA ILE A 245 -4.67 -34.13 26.50
C ILE A 245 -3.51 -34.57 27.40
N GLY A 246 -3.23 -33.79 28.44
CA GLY A 246 -2.16 -34.12 29.38
C GLY A 246 -2.37 -35.47 30.06
N ARG A 247 -3.61 -35.77 30.44
CA ARG A 247 -4.02 -37.06 31.01
C ARG A 247 -3.80 -38.20 30.02
N ALA A 248 -4.17 -38.01 28.76
CA ALA A 248 -3.96 -39.00 27.72
C ALA A 248 -2.47 -39.29 27.50
N SER A 249 -1.61 -38.26 27.41
CA SER A 249 -0.16 -38.43 27.29
C SER A 249 0.42 -39.27 28.43
N ARG A 250 0.07 -38.93 29.68
CA ARG A 250 0.54 -39.66 30.87
C ARG A 250 0.08 -41.11 30.89
N GLU A 251 -1.20 -41.35 30.60
CA GLU A 251 -1.77 -42.70 30.61
C GLU A 251 -1.19 -43.58 29.51
N LEU A 252 -0.99 -43.04 28.31
CA LEU A 252 -0.43 -43.77 27.17
C LEU A 252 1.01 -44.19 27.42
N VAL A 253 1.83 -43.30 27.99
CA VAL A 253 3.24 -43.58 28.34
C VAL A 253 3.36 -44.59 29.49
N ALA A 254 2.38 -44.65 30.40
CA ALA A 254 2.39 -45.60 31.50
C ALA A 254 1.97 -47.03 31.08
N LEU A 255 1.37 -47.20 29.91
CA LEU A 255 0.93 -48.50 29.39
C LEU A 255 2.07 -49.21 28.63
N SER A 256 2.02 -50.54 28.59
CA SER A 256 2.84 -51.31 27.65
C SER A 256 2.42 -51.00 26.22
N GLU A 257 3.36 -50.99 25.27
CA GLU A 257 3.12 -50.64 23.86
C GLU A 257 1.89 -51.35 23.25
N GLU A 258 1.75 -52.66 23.46
CA GLU A 258 0.59 -53.45 22.96
C GLU A 258 -0.76 -52.92 23.49
N LYS A 259 -0.82 -52.56 24.78
CA LYS A 259 -2.04 -52.04 25.40
C LYS A 259 -2.33 -50.60 24.96
N ALA A 260 -1.27 -49.81 24.77
CA ALA A 260 -1.40 -48.43 24.32
C ALA A 260 -1.91 -48.39 22.86
N LEU A 261 -1.37 -49.24 21.98
CA LEU A 261 -1.86 -49.39 20.60
C LEU A 261 -3.34 -49.80 20.58
N ALA A 262 -3.70 -50.84 21.32
CA ALA A 262 -5.09 -51.31 21.41
C ALA A 262 -6.04 -50.20 21.88
N ARG A 263 -5.62 -49.39 22.86
CA ARG A 263 -6.41 -48.25 23.38
C ARG A 263 -6.56 -47.13 22.35
N LEU A 264 -5.48 -46.80 21.63
CA LEU A 264 -5.51 -45.77 20.59
C LEU A 264 -6.41 -46.16 19.40
N GLU A 265 -6.42 -47.43 19.01
CA GLU A 265 -7.29 -47.92 17.93
C GLU A 265 -8.77 -47.99 18.35
N SER A 266 -9.06 -48.46 19.57
CA SER A 266 -10.43 -48.68 20.04
C SER A 266 -11.12 -47.42 20.57
N ASP A 267 -10.47 -46.70 21.49
CA ASP A 267 -11.06 -45.57 22.19
C ASP A 267 -10.92 -44.27 21.39
N HIS A 268 -9.76 -44.09 20.74
CA HIS A 268 -9.43 -42.87 20.00
C HIS A 268 -9.68 -42.97 18.48
N ALA A 269 -10.10 -44.14 17.99
CA ALA A 269 -10.42 -44.39 16.58
C ALA A 269 -9.26 -44.07 15.61
N LEU A 270 -8.02 -44.25 16.05
CA LEU A 270 -6.84 -44.12 15.19
C LEU A 270 -6.64 -45.36 14.33
N ASP A 271 -6.08 -45.17 13.14
CA ASP A 271 -5.51 -46.28 12.38
C ASP A 271 -4.16 -46.72 12.98
N GLU A 272 -3.73 -47.94 12.66
CA GLU A 272 -2.51 -48.54 13.22
C GLU A 272 -1.27 -47.66 13.01
N ARG A 273 -1.14 -46.99 11.85
CA ARG A 273 0.03 -46.17 11.54
C ARG A 273 0.02 -44.90 12.38
N ALA A 274 -1.13 -44.26 12.51
CA ALA A 274 -1.30 -43.09 13.36
C ALA A 274 -1.03 -43.45 14.84
N ALA A 275 -1.58 -44.57 15.32
CA ALA A 275 -1.36 -45.04 16.69
C ALA A 275 0.13 -45.28 16.98
N ARG A 276 0.84 -46.00 16.11
CA ARG A 276 2.29 -46.22 16.24
C ARG A 276 3.09 -44.91 16.21
N ASN A 277 2.75 -43.99 15.31
CA ASN A 277 3.44 -42.70 15.19
C ASN A 277 3.30 -41.86 16.47
N LEU A 278 2.09 -41.82 17.05
CA LEU A 278 1.83 -41.13 18.31
C LEU A 278 2.64 -41.73 19.47
N LEU A 279 2.70 -43.06 19.59
CA LEU A 279 3.51 -43.70 20.62
C LEU A 279 5.00 -43.44 20.44
N THR A 280 5.50 -43.50 19.20
CA THR A 280 6.90 -43.14 18.89
C THR A 280 7.19 -41.70 19.31
N PHE A 281 6.31 -40.75 18.98
CA PHE A 281 6.44 -39.35 19.39
C PHE A 281 6.51 -39.16 20.91
N LEU A 282 5.63 -39.82 21.66
CA LEU A 282 5.64 -39.75 23.13
C LEU A 282 6.89 -40.41 23.74
N ALA A 283 7.34 -41.53 23.17
CA ALA A 283 8.56 -42.21 23.61
C ALA A 283 9.83 -41.40 23.32
N GLU A 284 9.93 -40.78 22.14
CA GLU A 284 11.02 -39.85 21.80
C GLU A 284 11.05 -38.67 22.78
N GLN A 285 9.89 -38.09 23.11
CA GLN A 285 9.79 -37.00 24.08
C GLN A 285 10.27 -37.41 25.47
N GLN A 286 9.79 -38.55 25.96
CA GLN A 286 10.18 -39.09 27.26
C GLN A 286 11.68 -39.41 27.32
N THR A 287 12.24 -39.90 26.22
CA THR A 287 13.68 -40.18 26.12
C THR A 287 14.50 -38.89 26.14
N ALA A 288 14.03 -37.84 25.46
CA ALA A 288 14.73 -36.56 25.37
C ALA A 288 14.71 -35.77 26.69
N THR A 289 13.58 -35.75 27.39
CA THR A 289 13.36 -34.85 28.54
C THR A 289 13.18 -35.58 29.88
N GLY A 290 13.15 -36.91 29.88
CA GLY A 290 12.88 -37.74 31.06
C GLY A 290 11.41 -37.82 31.48
N ALA A 291 10.57 -36.92 30.98
CA ALA A 291 9.14 -36.85 31.25
C ALA A 291 8.35 -36.44 30.00
N VAL A 292 7.03 -36.58 30.05
CA VAL A 292 6.14 -35.99 29.03
C VAL A 292 5.29 -34.91 29.68
N PRO A 293 5.09 -33.75 29.03
CA PRO A 293 4.14 -32.74 29.49
C PRO A 293 2.77 -33.37 29.68
N SER A 294 2.15 -33.16 30.84
CA SER A 294 0.89 -33.81 31.20
C SER A 294 0.02 -32.94 32.11
N ASP A 295 -1.13 -33.48 32.52
CA ASP A 295 -2.00 -32.88 33.54
C ASP A 295 -1.37 -32.88 34.95
N ARG A 296 -0.18 -33.49 35.11
CA ARG A 296 0.56 -33.57 36.38
C ARG A 296 2.01 -33.10 36.33
N ALA A 297 2.54 -32.80 35.16
CA ALA A 297 3.94 -32.42 35.01
C ALA A 297 4.09 -31.32 33.96
N VAL A 298 4.78 -30.24 34.34
CA VAL A 298 5.28 -29.20 33.45
C VAL A 298 6.76 -29.44 33.20
N VAL A 299 7.18 -29.42 31.94
CA VAL A 299 8.60 -29.59 31.57
C VAL A 299 9.18 -28.24 31.22
N VAL A 300 10.25 -27.84 31.91
CA VAL A 300 11.05 -26.66 31.60
C VAL A 300 12.32 -27.15 30.92
N GLU A 301 12.34 -27.04 29.60
CA GLU A 301 13.43 -27.48 28.75
C GLU A 301 14.33 -26.31 28.35
N ARG A 302 15.65 -26.52 28.43
CA ARG A 302 16.67 -25.55 28.04
C ARG A 302 17.61 -26.15 27.01
N PHE A 303 17.92 -25.42 25.95
CA PHE A 303 18.93 -25.81 24.97
C PHE A 303 19.50 -24.59 24.29
N ARG A 304 20.62 -24.76 23.57
CA ARG A 304 21.20 -23.72 22.72
C ARG A 304 20.75 -23.89 21.28
N ASP A 305 20.42 -22.80 20.61
CA ASP A 305 20.12 -22.83 19.18
C ASP A 305 21.39 -22.89 18.32
N GLU A 306 21.21 -22.92 17.00
CA GLU A 306 22.32 -23.07 16.03
C GLU A 306 23.31 -21.90 16.04
N ILE A 307 22.89 -20.72 16.54
CA ILE A 307 23.74 -19.53 16.67
C ILE A 307 24.33 -19.38 18.08
N GLY A 308 23.95 -20.26 19.01
CA GLY A 308 24.51 -20.35 20.35
C GLY A 308 23.69 -19.65 21.44
N ASP A 309 22.54 -19.08 21.11
CA ASP A 309 21.65 -18.40 22.05
C ASP A 309 20.87 -19.40 22.89
N TRP A 310 20.52 -19.01 24.12
CA TRP A 310 19.68 -19.85 24.98
C TRP A 310 18.20 -19.78 24.60
N ARG A 311 17.59 -20.95 24.56
CA ARG A 311 16.15 -21.15 24.46
C ARG A 311 15.64 -21.78 25.74
N LEU A 312 14.56 -21.24 26.28
CA LEU A 312 13.83 -21.83 27.40
C LEU A 312 12.39 -22.11 26.96
N CYS A 313 12.01 -23.39 26.95
CA CYS A 313 10.67 -23.84 26.58
C CYS A 313 9.94 -24.40 27.82
N ILE A 314 8.78 -23.83 28.13
CA ILE A 314 7.86 -24.31 29.17
C ILE A 314 6.79 -25.11 28.45
N LEU A 315 6.89 -26.44 28.50
CA LEU A 315 6.02 -27.36 27.79
C LEU A 315 4.87 -27.80 28.70
N THR A 316 3.64 -27.52 28.26
CA THR A 316 2.43 -27.70 29.05
C THR A 316 1.21 -27.81 28.13
N PRO A 317 0.23 -28.70 28.41
CA PRO A 317 -0.92 -28.89 27.54
C PRO A 317 -2.08 -27.89 27.79
N PHE A 318 -1.97 -27.00 28.78
CA PHE A 318 -3.10 -26.23 29.34
C PHE A 318 -3.65 -25.08 28.48
N GLY A 319 -3.13 -24.87 27.27
CA GLY A 319 -3.71 -23.98 26.28
C GLY A 319 -3.24 -22.54 26.33
N ALA A 320 -3.36 -21.86 25.19
CA ALA A 320 -2.84 -20.50 24.97
C ALA A 320 -3.44 -19.45 25.92
N ARG A 321 -4.70 -19.62 26.34
CA ARG A 321 -5.38 -18.71 27.27
C ARG A 321 -4.71 -18.63 28.64
N VAL A 322 -3.98 -19.67 29.02
CA VAL A 322 -3.19 -19.76 30.26
C VAL A 322 -1.75 -19.34 29.99
N HIS A 323 -1.19 -19.74 28.86
CA HIS A 323 0.22 -19.49 28.53
C HIS A 323 0.49 -18.03 28.18
N ALA A 324 -0.43 -17.33 27.51
CA ALA A 324 -0.27 -15.91 27.16
C ALA A 324 -0.10 -14.99 28.38
N PRO A 325 -1.00 -15.02 29.40
CA PRO A 325 -0.79 -14.21 30.61
C PRO A 325 0.42 -14.66 31.43
N TRP A 326 0.75 -15.96 31.43
CA TRP A 326 1.95 -16.45 32.11
C TRP A 326 3.24 -15.94 31.45
N ALA A 327 3.31 -15.92 30.13
CA ALA A 327 4.43 -15.39 29.37
C ALA A 327 4.67 -13.89 29.65
N LEU A 328 3.60 -13.09 29.71
CA LEU A 328 3.68 -11.68 30.09
C LEU A 328 4.32 -11.49 31.47
N ALA A 329 3.86 -12.26 32.47
CA ALA A 329 4.40 -12.18 33.82
C ALA A 329 5.85 -12.65 33.92
N ILE A 330 6.23 -13.70 33.19
CA ILE A 330 7.62 -14.18 33.13
C ILE A 330 8.51 -13.11 32.49
N GLY A 331 8.09 -12.51 31.38
CA GLY A 331 8.84 -11.44 30.70
C GLY A 331 9.11 -10.26 31.62
N ALA A 332 8.11 -9.78 32.35
CA ALA A 332 8.27 -8.71 33.34
C ALA A 332 9.26 -9.07 34.44
N ARG A 333 9.12 -10.27 35.01
CA ARG A 333 9.99 -10.75 36.10
C ARG A 333 11.43 -10.89 35.63
N LEU A 334 11.68 -11.40 34.42
CA LEU A 334 13.04 -11.53 33.88
C LEU A 334 13.66 -10.15 33.60
N ARG A 335 12.88 -9.19 33.09
CA ARG A 335 13.32 -7.81 32.90
C ARG A 335 13.69 -7.14 34.22
N GLU A 336 12.86 -7.29 35.25
CA GLU A 336 13.07 -6.66 36.56
C GLU A 336 14.20 -7.32 37.36
N SER A 337 14.24 -8.66 37.41
CA SER A 337 15.18 -9.39 38.27
C SER A 337 16.56 -9.60 37.64
N LEU A 338 16.64 -9.74 36.31
CA LEU A 338 17.88 -10.08 35.60
C LEU A 338 18.30 -9.03 34.57
N GLY A 339 17.48 -8.00 34.30
CA GLY A 339 17.77 -7.01 33.27
C GLY A 339 17.79 -7.57 31.85
N LEU A 340 17.22 -8.77 31.66
CA LEU A 340 17.17 -9.44 30.36
C LEU A 340 15.92 -9.00 29.60
N GLU A 341 16.10 -8.45 28.41
CA GLU A 341 15.00 -8.29 27.46
C GLU A 341 14.77 -9.62 26.76
N VAL A 342 13.57 -10.18 26.91
CA VAL A 342 13.23 -11.53 26.47
C VAL A 342 12.12 -11.45 25.45
N SER A 343 12.31 -12.11 24.31
CA SER A 343 11.21 -12.35 23.36
C SER A 343 10.49 -13.62 23.78
N SER A 344 9.18 -13.51 24.00
CA SER A 344 8.33 -14.63 24.44
C SER A 344 7.30 -14.98 23.39
N LEU A 345 7.23 -16.26 23.03
CA LEU A 345 6.18 -16.86 22.22
C LEU A 345 5.35 -17.79 23.09
N TRP A 346 4.05 -17.86 22.83
CA TRP A 346 3.14 -18.81 23.48
C TRP A 346 2.27 -19.49 22.43
N SER A 347 1.91 -20.74 22.68
CA SER A 347 0.94 -21.50 21.89
C SER A 347 0.06 -22.33 22.82
N ASP A 348 -0.76 -23.23 22.28
CA ASP A 348 -1.57 -24.15 23.10
C ASP A 348 -0.72 -25.19 23.86
N ASP A 349 0.52 -25.42 23.44
CA ASP A 349 1.38 -26.49 23.96
C ASP A 349 2.56 -25.96 24.80
N GLY A 350 2.70 -24.64 24.94
CA GLY A 350 3.71 -24.08 25.82
C GLY A 350 4.06 -22.61 25.61
N ILE A 351 5.15 -22.21 26.26
CA ILE A 351 5.79 -20.90 26.16
C ILE A 351 7.23 -21.12 25.73
N ALA A 352 7.72 -20.40 24.74
CA ALA A 352 9.12 -20.39 24.32
C ALA A 352 9.71 -19.00 24.53
N LEU A 353 10.85 -18.94 25.21
CA LEU A 353 11.60 -17.71 25.47
C LEU A 353 12.92 -17.74 24.70
N HIS A 354 13.21 -16.66 24.00
CA HIS A 354 14.52 -16.39 23.40
C HIS A 354 15.29 -15.40 24.24
N LEU A 355 16.51 -15.79 24.62
CA LEU A 355 17.37 -15.05 25.52
C LEU A 355 18.66 -14.68 24.77
N PRO A 356 18.65 -13.64 23.91
CA PRO A 356 19.86 -13.17 23.27
C PRO A 356 20.83 -12.65 24.34
N ASP A 357 22.11 -12.95 24.19
CA ASP A 357 23.19 -12.45 25.06
C ASP A 357 23.16 -12.91 26.54
N ALA A 358 22.39 -13.95 26.89
CA ALA A 358 22.42 -14.55 28.22
C ALA A 358 23.62 -15.50 28.39
N ASP A 359 24.48 -15.26 29.38
CA ASP A 359 25.61 -16.16 29.69
C ASP A 359 25.14 -17.56 30.15
N ALA A 360 24.02 -17.60 30.88
CA ALA A 360 23.40 -18.80 31.42
C ALA A 360 21.86 -18.68 31.35
N PRO A 361 21.14 -19.81 31.22
CA PRO A 361 19.69 -19.79 31.20
C PRO A 361 19.15 -19.41 32.59
N PRO A 362 18.02 -18.68 32.67
CA PRO A 362 17.48 -18.26 33.95
C PRO A 362 17.05 -19.47 34.78
N PRO A 363 17.22 -19.43 36.12
CA PRO A 363 16.75 -20.47 37.02
C PRO A 363 15.24 -20.69 36.92
N THR A 364 14.78 -21.92 37.17
CA THR A 364 13.36 -22.30 37.08
C THR A 364 12.46 -21.48 38.02
N ASP A 365 12.99 -20.99 39.13
CA ASP A 365 12.27 -20.13 40.08
C ASP A 365 11.83 -18.78 39.48
N HIS A 366 12.41 -18.34 38.36
CA HIS A 366 11.95 -17.16 37.63
C HIS A 366 10.72 -17.45 36.76
N VAL A 367 10.48 -18.72 36.43
CA VAL A 367 9.30 -19.17 35.68
C VAL A 367 8.12 -19.44 36.61
N LEU A 368 8.40 -19.83 37.86
CA LEU A 368 7.41 -20.10 38.91
C LEU A 368 6.97 -18.80 39.60
N VAL A 369 6.09 -18.05 38.93
CA VAL A 369 5.47 -16.83 39.48
C VAL A 369 4.53 -17.20 40.62
N ASP A 370 4.49 -16.38 41.69
CA ASP A 370 3.57 -16.63 42.80
C ASP A 370 2.10 -16.46 42.32
N PRO A 371 1.21 -17.42 42.61
CA PRO A 371 -0.20 -17.34 42.23
C PRO A 371 -0.95 -16.12 42.76
N ASP A 372 -0.48 -15.53 43.85
CA ASP A 372 -1.11 -14.38 44.48
C ASP A 372 -0.64 -13.06 43.83
N ASP A 373 0.54 -13.04 43.20
CA ASP A 373 1.11 -11.88 42.48
C ASP A 373 0.77 -11.86 40.97
N ILE A 374 0.37 -13.01 40.40
CA ILE A 374 0.23 -13.16 38.93
C ILE A 374 -0.76 -12.18 38.29
N GLU A 375 -1.87 -11.88 38.97
CA GLU A 375 -2.90 -11.00 38.40
C GLU A 375 -2.38 -9.56 38.31
N ASP A 376 -1.73 -9.07 39.35
CA ASP A 376 -1.18 -7.72 39.40
C ASP A 376 -0.06 -7.54 38.35
N LEU A 377 0.81 -8.55 38.20
CA LEU A 377 1.85 -8.57 37.16
C LEU A 377 1.26 -8.52 35.75
N VAL A 378 0.24 -9.33 35.48
CA VAL A 378 -0.43 -9.35 34.16
C VAL A 378 -1.10 -8.01 33.89
N VAL A 379 -1.81 -7.43 34.87
CA VAL A 379 -2.48 -6.12 34.71
C VAL A 379 -1.47 -5.01 34.44
N ALA A 380 -0.34 -5.00 35.15
CA ALA A 380 0.70 -3.98 34.98
C ALA A 380 1.30 -3.99 33.56
N GLU A 381 1.58 -5.17 33.00
CA GLU A 381 2.20 -5.30 31.67
C GLU A 381 1.20 -5.22 30.52
N LEU A 382 -0.03 -5.69 30.73
CA LEU A 382 -1.02 -5.85 29.67
C LEU A 382 -1.25 -4.55 28.91
N GLY A 383 -1.32 -3.40 29.60
CA GLY A 383 -1.54 -2.09 28.97
C GLY A 383 -0.45 -1.64 27.98
N GLY A 384 0.74 -2.25 28.03
CA GLY A 384 1.83 -2.03 27.08
C GLY A 384 1.92 -3.07 25.96
N SER A 385 1.11 -4.14 26.02
CA SER A 385 1.17 -5.26 25.07
C SER A 385 0.52 -4.96 23.72
N ALA A 386 0.97 -5.65 22.67
CA ALA A 386 0.36 -5.59 21.34
C ALA A 386 -1.11 -6.08 21.35
N LEU A 387 -1.42 -7.13 22.13
CA LEU A 387 -2.76 -7.66 22.32
C LEU A 387 -3.73 -6.58 22.83
N PHE A 388 -3.32 -5.82 23.85
CA PHE A 388 -4.14 -4.74 24.40
C PHE A 388 -4.39 -3.63 23.37
N GLY A 389 -3.37 -3.24 22.60
CA GLY A 389 -3.53 -2.27 21.51
C GLY A 389 -4.51 -2.75 20.43
N ALA A 390 -4.47 -4.04 20.08
CA ALA A 390 -5.39 -4.65 19.13
C ALA A 390 -6.84 -4.66 19.65
N ARG A 391 -7.07 -5.14 20.88
CA ARG A 391 -8.40 -5.16 21.51
C ARG A 391 -8.95 -3.77 21.76
N PHE A 392 -8.11 -2.83 22.19
CA PHE A 392 -8.51 -1.43 22.38
C PHE A 392 -9.07 -0.81 21.10
N ARG A 393 -8.43 -1.07 19.95
CA ARG A 393 -8.92 -0.61 18.65
C ARG A 393 -10.30 -1.18 18.34
N GLU A 394 -10.51 -2.47 18.59
CA GLU A 394 -11.78 -3.16 18.35
C GLU A 394 -12.89 -2.60 19.23
N ASN A 395 -12.63 -2.45 20.53
CA ASN A 395 -13.56 -1.89 21.51
C ASN A 395 -13.86 -0.42 21.21
N ALA A 396 -12.86 0.39 20.83
CA ALA A 396 -13.06 1.79 20.45
C ALA A 396 -13.90 1.94 19.16
N ALA A 397 -13.74 1.02 18.21
CA ALA A 397 -14.57 0.98 17.01
C ALA A 397 -16.02 0.56 17.35
N ARG A 398 -16.19 -0.51 18.14
CA ARG A 398 -17.51 -1.01 18.59
C ARG A 398 -18.26 0.04 19.41
N ALA A 399 -17.57 0.75 20.30
CA ALA A 399 -18.08 1.86 21.10
C ALA A 399 -18.34 3.16 20.30
N LEU A 400 -18.20 3.14 18.97
CA LEU A 400 -18.44 4.27 18.07
C LEU A 400 -17.52 5.48 18.29
N LEU A 401 -16.35 5.29 18.91
CA LEU A 401 -15.33 6.32 19.03
C LEU A 401 -14.54 6.48 17.72
N ILE A 402 -14.33 5.38 17.00
CA ILE A 402 -13.67 5.34 15.69
C ILE A 402 -14.67 4.83 14.62
N PRO A 403 -15.65 5.66 14.20
CA PRO A 403 -16.71 5.18 13.32
C PRO A 403 -16.30 5.09 11.85
N ARG A 404 -16.98 4.20 11.11
CA ARG A 404 -16.90 4.12 9.65
C ARG A 404 -17.49 5.38 9.00
N ARG A 405 -16.80 5.91 7.98
CA ARG A 405 -17.20 7.14 7.28
C ARG A 405 -18.39 6.98 6.34
N ARG A 406 -18.49 5.84 5.63
CA ARG A 406 -19.59 5.56 4.70
C ARG A 406 -20.05 4.11 4.81
N PRO A 407 -21.36 3.82 4.64
CA PRO A 407 -21.83 2.45 4.48
C PRO A 407 -21.15 1.79 3.28
N GLY A 408 -20.62 0.57 3.46
CA GLY A 408 -19.97 -0.20 2.39
C GLY A 408 -18.51 0.14 2.10
N GLU A 409 -17.98 1.24 2.64
CA GLU A 409 -16.57 1.65 2.44
C GLU A 409 -15.79 1.40 3.76
N ARG A 410 -14.99 0.34 3.78
CA ARG A 410 -14.15 0.02 4.94
C ARG A 410 -13.05 1.06 5.10
N THR A 411 -12.79 1.47 6.35
CA THR A 411 -11.64 2.34 6.63
C THR A 411 -10.38 1.48 6.61
N PRO A 412 -9.31 1.85 5.87
CA PRO A 412 -8.07 1.09 5.86
C PRO A 412 -7.56 0.83 7.28
N LEU A 413 -7.15 -0.40 7.59
CA LEU A 413 -6.81 -0.80 8.97
C LEU A 413 -5.68 0.05 9.56
N TRP A 414 -4.68 0.44 8.75
CA TRP A 414 -3.61 1.34 9.20
C TRP A 414 -4.12 2.71 9.70
N GLN A 415 -5.19 3.26 9.10
CA GLN A 415 -5.80 4.50 9.59
C GLN A 415 -6.51 4.27 10.91
N GLN A 416 -7.17 3.12 11.07
CA GLN A 416 -7.79 2.74 12.33
C GLN A 416 -6.73 2.53 13.43
N ARG A 417 -5.61 1.88 13.12
CA ARG A 417 -4.47 1.68 14.02
C ARG A 417 -3.89 3.02 14.50
N LEU A 418 -3.62 3.95 13.57
CA LEU A 418 -3.08 5.27 13.93
C LEU A 418 -4.03 6.05 14.84
N LYS A 419 -5.34 6.04 14.53
CA LYS A 419 -6.37 6.68 15.38
C LYS A 419 -6.49 6.02 16.75
N ALA A 420 -6.49 4.69 16.80
CA ALA A 420 -6.58 3.94 18.04
C ALA A 420 -5.34 4.14 18.91
N GLN A 421 -4.14 4.19 18.34
CA GLN A 421 -2.89 4.50 19.05
C GLN A 421 -2.93 5.91 19.66
N GLY A 422 -3.30 6.92 18.87
CA GLY A 422 -3.44 8.28 19.38
C GLY A 422 -4.49 8.37 20.49
N LEU A 423 -5.64 7.71 20.32
CA LEU A 423 -6.69 7.64 21.34
C LEU A 423 -6.20 6.93 22.62
N LEU A 424 -5.50 5.80 22.48
CA LEU A 424 -4.99 5.01 23.60
C LEU A 424 -3.95 5.80 24.41
N GLN A 425 -3.04 6.51 23.74
CA GLN A 425 -2.01 7.31 24.40
C GLN A 425 -2.63 8.35 25.36
N VAL A 426 -3.75 8.95 24.96
CA VAL A 426 -4.48 9.90 25.82
C VAL A 426 -5.29 9.14 26.87
N ALA A 427 -6.05 8.11 26.48
CA ALA A 427 -6.94 7.35 27.36
C ALA A 427 -6.22 6.63 28.50
N ARG A 428 -4.95 6.21 28.32
CA ARG A 428 -4.15 5.59 29.39
C ARG A 428 -3.95 6.45 30.63
N ARG A 429 -4.07 7.78 30.51
CA ARG A 429 -4.00 8.71 31.65
C ARG A 429 -5.28 8.76 32.47
N TYR A 430 -6.37 8.21 31.94
CA TYR A 430 -7.70 8.21 32.54
C TYR A 430 -8.13 6.77 32.80
N GLY A 431 -7.72 6.21 33.94
CA GLY A 431 -8.01 4.81 34.29
C GLY A 431 -9.50 4.45 34.35
N GLN A 432 -10.39 5.43 34.45
CA GLN A 432 -11.85 5.25 34.43
C GLN A 432 -12.47 5.30 33.03
N PHE A 433 -11.68 5.49 31.97
CA PHE A 433 -12.20 5.59 30.61
C PHE A 433 -12.85 4.26 30.20
N PRO A 434 -14.16 4.22 29.85
CA PRO A 434 -14.90 2.97 29.71
C PRO A 434 -14.30 1.98 28.71
N VAL A 435 -13.75 2.46 27.58
CA VAL A 435 -13.12 1.57 26.58
C VAL A 435 -11.81 0.98 27.06
N VAL A 436 -11.04 1.69 27.90
CA VAL A 436 -9.83 1.14 28.54
C VAL A 436 -10.23 0.03 29.51
N LEU A 437 -11.24 0.29 30.35
CA LEU A 437 -11.79 -0.70 31.28
C LEU A 437 -12.33 -1.94 30.56
N GLU A 438 -13.07 -1.75 29.46
CA GLU A 438 -13.56 -2.85 28.63
C GLU A 438 -12.41 -3.66 28.04
N THR A 439 -11.36 -2.99 27.58
CA THR A 439 -10.21 -3.69 27.00
C THR A 439 -9.48 -4.54 28.03
N TYR A 440 -9.31 -4.02 29.26
CA TYR A 440 -8.81 -4.85 30.37
C TYR A 440 -9.74 -6.02 30.65
N ARG A 441 -11.05 -5.78 30.75
CA ARG A 441 -12.03 -6.83 31.01
C ARG A 441 -12.01 -7.92 29.94
N GLU A 442 -12.03 -7.55 28.67
CA GLU A 442 -11.99 -8.49 27.53
C GLU A 442 -10.69 -9.30 27.52
N CYS A 443 -9.54 -8.65 27.66
CA CYS A 443 -8.27 -9.35 27.72
C CYS A 443 -8.20 -10.32 28.91
N LEU A 444 -8.59 -9.88 30.11
CA LEU A 444 -8.44 -10.67 31.35
C LEU A 444 -9.48 -11.79 31.49
N GLN A 445 -10.69 -11.63 30.93
CA GLN A 445 -11.81 -12.56 31.11
C GLN A 445 -12.15 -13.37 29.85
N ASP A 446 -12.07 -12.76 28.67
CA ASP A 446 -12.51 -13.40 27.42
C ASP A 446 -11.34 -14.01 26.66
N VAL A 447 -10.18 -13.34 26.64
CA VAL A 447 -8.96 -13.85 25.99
C VAL A 447 -8.20 -14.76 26.94
N PHE A 448 -7.86 -14.27 28.13
CA PHE A 448 -7.14 -15.03 29.14
C PHE A 448 -8.06 -15.94 29.95
N ASP A 449 -7.45 -16.91 30.62
CA ASP A 449 -8.07 -17.71 31.69
C ASP A 449 -7.20 -17.61 32.95
N LEU A 450 -7.25 -16.43 33.60
CA LEU A 450 -6.53 -16.18 34.84
C LEU A 450 -6.91 -17.14 35.98
N PRO A 451 -8.19 -17.52 36.17
CA PRO A 451 -8.55 -18.53 37.15
C PRO A 451 -7.84 -19.87 36.93
N ALA A 452 -7.74 -20.34 35.68
CA ALA A 452 -7.00 -21.54 35.35
C ALA A 452 -5.48 -21.37 35.56
N LEU A 453 -4.90 -20.23 35.19
CA LEU A 453 -3.48 -19.94 35.47
C LEU A 453 -3.17 -19.93 36.97
N LYS A 454 -4.02 -19.29 37.79
CA LYS A 454 -3.85 -19.32 39.25
C LYS A 454 -3.94 -20.74 39.81
N ARG A 455 -4.83 -21.57 39.26
CA ARG A 455 -4.93 -22.99 39.63
C ARG A 455 -3.65 -23.75 39.28
N LEU A 456 -3.13 -23.56 38.07
CA LEU A 456 -1.87 -24.14 37.59
C LEU A 456 -0.71 -23.77 38.52
N LEU A 457 -0.48 -22.47 38.75
CA LEU A 457 0.62 -22.00 39.59
C LEU A 457 0.47 -22.48 41.05
N ARG A 458 -0.75 -22.56 41.59
CA ARG A 458 -1.00 -23.13 42.92
C ARG A 458 -0.64 -24.62 42.96
N GLY A 459 -0.97 -25.37 41.92
CA GLY A 459 -0.58 -26.78 41.79
C GLY A 459 0.93 -26.97 41.80
N LEU A 460 1.67 -26.10 41.09
CA LEU A 460 3.14 -26.11 41.09
C LEU A 460 3.70 -25.73 42.47
N ARG A 461 3.15 -24.69 43.13
CA ARG A 461 3.57 -24.25 44.47
C ARG A 461 3.34 -25.32 45.55
N THR A 462 2.21 -26.02 45.47
CA THR A 462 1.82 -27.09 46.42
C THR A 462 2.43 -28.45 46.10
N ARG A 463 3.14 -28.58 44.96
CA ARG A 463 3.68 -29.83 44.43
C ARG A 463 2.62 -30.89 44.12
N GLU A 464 1.40 -30.45 43.82
CA GLU A 464 0.39 -31.31 43.16
C GLU A 464 0.73 -31.52 41.68
N LEU A 465 1.45 -30.57 41.10
CA LEU A 465 2.03 -30.62 39.76
C LEU A 465 3.56 -30.62 39.88
N ASP A 466 4.21 -31.58 39.22
CA ASP A 466 5.65 -31.69 39.16
C ASP A 466 6.23 -30.70 38.14
N VAL A 467 7.41 -30.15 38.45
CA VAL A 467 8.21 -29.36 37.52
C VAL A 467 9.45 -30.17 37.19
N VAL A 468 9.62 -30.51 35.92
CA VAL A 468 10.79 -31.23 35.42
C VAL A 468 11.71 -30.24 34.70
N ASP A 469 12.84 -29.94 35.33
CA ASP A 469 13.89 -29.09 34.79
C ASP A 469 14.90 -29.96 34.03
N VAL A 470 15.09 -29.70 32.74
CA VAL A 470 16.00 -30.47 31.90
C VAL A 470 16.74 -29.58 30.90
N GLU A 471 18.04 -29.85 30.74
CA GLU A 471 18.86 -29.30 29.67
C GLU A 471 19.06 -30.36 28.59
N THR A 472 18.73 -30.02 27.35
CA THR A 472 18.86 -30.89 26.17
C THR A 472 19.89 -30.34 25.20
N ALA A 473 20.55 -31.23 24.44
CA ALA A 473 21.53 -30.81 23.44
C ALA A 473 20.88 -30.10 22.24
N THR A 474 19.64 -30.50 21.92
CA THR A 474 18.80 -29.95 20.85
C THR A 474 17.35 -30.01 21.31
N ALA A 475 16.48 -29.18 20.74
CA ALA A 475 15.04 -29.17 21.06
C ALA A 475 14.42 -30.58 21.00
N SER A 476 13.69 -30.96 22.06
CA SER A 476 12.88 -32.18 22.12
C SER A 476 11.73 -32.15 21.10
N PRO A 477 11.08 -33.29 20.80
CA PRO A 477 9.95 -33.32 19.87
C PRO A 477 8.83 -32.31 20.18
N TYR A 478 8.49 -32.08 21.46
CA TYR A 478 7.50 -31.07 21.87
C TYR A 478 8.03 -29.65 21.71
N ALA A 479 9.28 -29.38 22.13
CA ALA A 479 9.90 -28.06 21.96
C ALA A 479 10.06 -27.71 20.47
N ALA A 480 10.47 -28.66 19.63
CA ALA A 480 10.54 -28.48 18.19
C ALA A 480 9.16 -28.17 17.58
N SER A 481 8.09 -28.81 18.08
CA SER A 481 6.72 -28.49 17.65
C SER A 481 6.30 -27.07 18.07
N LEU A 482 6.64 -26.65 19.30
CA LEU A 482 6.38 -25.29 19.80
C LEU A 482 7.16 -24.22 19.01
N LEU A 483 8.41 -24.51 18.66
CA LEU A 483 9.28 -23.60 17.89
C LEU A 483 8.99 -23.62 16.39
N PHE A 484 8.28 -24.62 15.88
CA PHE A 484 7.79 -24.61 14.50
C PHE A 484 6.83 -23.44 14.29
N ASP A 485 5.98 -23.13 15.28
CA ASP A 485 5.16 -21.91 15.29
C ASP A 485 6.03 -20.64 15.38
N TYR A 486 7.22 -20.71 15.99
CA TYR A 486 8.18 -19.61 16.09
C TYR A 486 8.84 -19.27 14.74
N VAL A 487 9.20 -20.23 13.88
CA VAL A 487 9.74 -19.92 12.53
C VAL A 487 8.68 -19.23 11.67
N ALA A 488 7.40 -19.57 11.87
CA ALA A 488 6.25 -18.95 11.25
C ALA A 488 5.77 -17.65 11.93
N ASN A 489 6.44 -17.18 12.99
CA ASN A 489 6.18 -15.88 13.63
C ASN A 489 7.42 -14.97 13.58
N TYR A 490 8.65 -15.48 13.68
CA TYR A 490 9.89 -14.70 13.59
C TYR A 490 10.22 -14.25 12.16
N MET A 491 9.66 -14.92 11.14
CA MET A 491 9.60 -14.37 9.79
C MET A 491 8.59 -13.20 9.65
N TYR A 492 7.81 -12.89 10.68
CA TYR A 492 6.61 -12.04 10.58
C TYR A 492 6.37 -11.04 11.72
N GLU A 493 7.07 -11.14 12.86
CA GLU A 493 6.97 -10.17 13.96
C GLU A 493 8.11 -9.14 13.96
N ASP A 494 9.27 -9.45 13.36
CA ASP A 494 10.43 -8.55 13.34
C ASP A 494 10.70 -7.88 11.98
N ASP A 495 9.64 -7.70 11.19
CA ASP A 495 9.63 -6.87 9.98
C ASP A 495 9.23 -5.43 10.33
N THR A 496 9.95 -4.81 11.26
CA THR A 496 10.19 -3.37 11.09
C THR A 496 11.24 -3.26 9.99
N PRO A 497 10.89 -2.90 8.73
CA PRO A 497 11.88 -2.84 7.67
C PRO A 497 13.08 -2.01 8.13
N PRO A 498 14.32 -2.31 7.70
CA PRO A 498 15.45 -1.41 7.90
C PRO A 498 15.15 0.01 7.39
N ALA A 499 14.17 0.15 6.49
CA ALA A 499 13.60 1.40 6.03
C ALA A 499 12.62 2.06 7.03
N GLU A 500 11.92 1.34 7.91
CA GLU A 500 11.14 1.91 9.02
C GLU A 500 12.00 2.13 10.27
N ARG A 501 13.04 1.34 10.55
CA ARG A 501 14.07 1.71 11.53
C ARG A 501 14.89 2.89 11.04
N ARG A 502 15.24 2.97 9.73
CA ARG A 502 15.80 4.20 9.15
C ARG A 502 14.76 5.31 9.07
N ALA A 503 13.49 5.08 8.78
CA ALA A 503 12.49 6.15 8.72
C ALA A 503 12.06 6.62 10.11
N GLN A 504 12.11 5.79 11.15
CA GLN A 504 11.90 6.21 12.54
C GLN A 504 13.16 6.84 13.13
N ALA A 505 14.36 6.29 12.84
CA ALA A 505 15.63 6.94 13.18
C ALA A 505 15.94 8.19 12.35
N LEU A 506 15.31 8.37 11.17
CA LEU A 506 15.33 9.60 10.35
C LEU A 506 14.07 10.47 10.56
N SER A 507 13.05 9.98 11.30
CA SER A 507 11.91 10.80 11.74
C SER A 507 12.12 11.42 13.11
N LEU A 508 13.08 10.88 13.87
CA LEU A 508 13.62 11.52 15.05
C LEU A 508 14.87 12.30 14.66
N ASP A 509 14.66 13.29 13.81
CA ASP A 509 15.58 14.40 13.75
C ASP A 509 14.79 15.70 13.89
N ARG A 510 14.18 15.81 15.08
CA ARG A 510 13.70 17.09 15.63
C ARG A 510 14.85 18.10 15.72
N ASP A 511 16.09 17.62 15.75
CA ASP A 511 17.30 18.45 15.78
C ASP A 511 17.81 18.81 14.37
N LEU A 512 17.71 17.93 13.34
CA LEU A 512 17.96 18.33 11.93
C LEU A 512 16.89 19.29 11.38
N LEU A 513 15.64 19.20 11.84
CA LEU A 513 14.61 20.21 11.54
C LEU A 513 14.90 21.55 12.24
N ARG A 514 15.66 21.56 13.33
CA ARG A 514 16.19 22.78 13.98
C ARG A 514 17.44 23.32 13.28
N GLU A 515 18.25 22.47 12.65
CA GLU A 515 19.46 22.86 11.90
C GLU A 515 19.21 23.25 10.43
N LEU A 516 18.23 22.64 9.74
CA LEU A 516 17.87 22.96 8.35
C LEU A 516 16.83 24.07 8.21
N LEU A 517 16.03 24.33 9.26
CA LEU A 517 15.16 25.50 9.35
C LEU A 517 15.85 26.52 10.26
N GLY A 518 16.89 27.17 9.74
CA GLY A 518 17.28 28.46 10.28
C GLY A 518 16.01 29.28 10.45
N VAL A 519 15.75 29.75 11.68
CA VAL A 519 14.52 30.46 12.06
C VAL A 519 14.33 31.76 11.26
N GLU A 520 15.29 32.11 10.40
CA GLU A 520 15.32 33.35 9.63
C GLU A 520 14.57 33.33 8.28
N GLU A 521 13.99 32.21 7.80
CA GLU A 521 13.29 32.19 6.48
C GLU A 521 11.93 31.44 6.44
N LEU A 522 11.28 31.18 7.59
CA LEU A 522 9.98 30.47 7.61
C LEU A 522 8.83 31.21 6.90
N ARG A 523 8.91 32.54 6.86
CA ARG A 523 7.95 33.42 6.18
C ARG A 523 7.89 33.23 4.67
N ASP A 524 8.99 32.76 4.05
CA ASP A 524 9.12 32.66 2.59
C ASP A 524 8.55 31.32 2.06
N LEU A 525 8.26 30.36 2.94
CA LEU A 525 7.69 29.04 2.61
C LEU A 525 6.19 28.94 2.86
N LEU A 526 5.61 29.88 3.60
CA LEU A 526 4.18 29.89 3.91
C LEU A 526 3.45 30.81 2.94
N ASP A 527 2.40 30.28 2.32
CA ASP A 527 1.56 31.01 1.39
C ASP A 527 0.37 31.66 2.12
N ALA A 528 0.08 32.93 1.82
CA ALA A 528 -0.94 33.73 2.52
C ALA A 528 -2.35 33.17 2.32
N ASP A 529 -2.68 32.70 1.11
CA ASP A 529 -3.99 32.12 0.81
C ASP A 529 -4.18 30.77 1.52
N SER A 530 -3.13 29.95 1.54
CA SER A 530 -3.07 28.69 2.29
C SER A 530 -3.25 28.90 3.79
N ILE A 531 -2.69 29.96 4.37
CA ILE A 531 -2.91 30.32 5.77
C ILE A 531 -4.39 30.64 5.99
N ALA A 532 -4.97 31.52 5.18
CA ALA A 532 -6.36 31.92 5.30
C ALA A 532 -7.34 30.72 5.15
N ASP A 533 -7.04 29.78 4.26
CA ASP A 533 -7.80 28.55 4.09
C ASP A 533 -7.78 27.65 5.34
N VAL A 534 -6.59 27.43 5.92
CA VAL A 534 -6.45 26.63 7.13
C VAL A 534 -7.13 27.32 8.32
N GLU A 535 -7.02 28.64 8.45
CA GLU A 535 -7.70 29.40 9.50
C GLU A 535 -9.23 29.28 9.39
N ARG A 536 -9.80 29.36 8.17
CA ARG A 536 -11.22 29.09 7.93
C ARG A 536 -11.63 27.65 8.34
N GLN A 537 -10.76 26.67 8.12
CA GLN A 537 -11.03 25.28 8.50
C GLN A 537 -10.93 25.04 10.01
N LEU A 538 -10.10 25.80 10.72
CA LEU A 538 -10.00 25.77 12.19
C LEU A 538 -11.20 26.44 12.85
N TRP A 539 -11.82 27.43 12.18
CA TRP A 539 -13.00 28.15 12.66
C TRP A 539 -14.22 28.10 11.69
N PRO A 540 -14.78 26.92 11.41
CA PRO A 540 -15.98 26.74 10.60
C PRO A 540 -17.19 27.45 11.19
N THR A 541 -18.03 27.99 10.30
CA THR A 541 -19.36 28.49 10.65
C THR A 541 -20.29 27.33 11.01
N ALA A 542 -20.80 27.32 12.24
CA ALA A 542 -21.79 26.34 12.69
C ALA A 542 -23.13 26.57 12.00
N ARG A 543 -23.77 25.49 11.53
CA ARG A 543 -25.08 25.51 10.87
C ARG A 543 -26.18 24.91 11.74
N THR A 544 -25.82 24.23 12.82
CA THR A 544 -26.75 23.59 13.76
C THR A 544 -26.29 23.87 15.20
N ALA A 545 -27.20 23.76 16.17
CA ALA A 545 -26.87 23.91 17.60
C ALA A 545 -25.79 22.90 18.04
N ASP A 546 -25.82 21.68 17.49
CA ASP A 546 -24.79 20.66 17.73
C ASP A 546 -23.42 21.09 17.20
N GLU A 547 -23.34 21.66 16.00
CA GLU A 547 -22.08 22.18 15.45
C GLU A 547 -21.55 23.38 16.25
N LEU A 548 -22.43 24.19 16.84
CA LEU A 548 -22.05 25.31 17.72
C LEU A 548 -21.48 24.81 19.06
N ASP A 549 -22.06 23.77 19.66
CA ASP A 549 -21.52 23.10 20.85
C ASP A 549 -20.15 22.45 20.57
N ASP A 550 -19.99 21.79 19.41
CA ASP A 550 -18.68 21.26 18.98
C ASP A 550 -17.65 22.38 18.79
N LEU A 551 -18.07 23.54 18.26
CA LEU A 551 -17.21 24.71 18.10
C LEU A 551 -16.75 25.24 19.46
N LEU A 552 -17.66 25.47 20.41
CA LEU A 552 -17.34 25.90 21.78
C LEU A 552 -16.37 24.94 22.48
N ARG A 553 -16.56 23.63 22.33
CA ARG A 553 -15.65 22.61 22.88
C ARG A 553 -14.24 22.72 22.31
N ARG A 554 -14.11 23.04 21.02
CA ARG A 554 -12.81 23.12 20.34
C ARG A 554 -12.11 24.47 20.51
N THR A 555 -12.85 25.59 20.58
CA THR A 555 -12.28 26.94 20.59
C THR A 555 -12.37 27.65 21.94
N GLY A 556 -13.21 27.15 22.87
CA GLY A 556 -13.44 27.75 24.18
C GLY A 556 -14.68 28.64 24.18
N HIS A 557 -14.48 29.95 24.37
CA HIS A 557 -15.56 30.93 24.39
C HIS A 557 -15.78 31.54 23.01
N LEU A 558 -16.98 32.04 22.74
CA LEU A 558 -17.32 32.85 21.57
C LEU A 558 -18.00 34.15 22.03
N PHE A 559 -17.57 35.30 21.49
CA PHE A 559 -18.21 36.59 21.76
C PHE A 559 -19.42 36.82 20.84
N ALA A 560 -20.29 37.77 21.23
CA ALA A 560 -21.41 38.20 20.40
C ALA A 560 -20.93 38.61 19.00
N GLY A 561 -21.55 38.04 17.95
CA GLY A 561 -21.16 38.22 16.55
C GLY A 561 -20.24 37.14 15.98
N GLU A 562 -19.66 36.26 16.82
CA GLU A 562 -18.86 35.10 16.37
C GLU A 562 -19.71 33.83 16.18
N TYR A 563 -20.99 33.86 16.56
CA TYR A 563 -21.95 32.75 16.47
C TYR A 563 -23.35 33.24 16.10
N ASP A 564 -24.21 32.32 15.65
CA ASP A 564 -25.62 32.59 15.36
C ASP A 564 -26.47 32.54 16.64
N GLU A 565 -27.16 33.64 16.96
CA GLU A 565 -27.98 33.77 18.18
C GLU A 565 -29.18 32.82 18.22
N GLY A 566 -29.72 32.43 17.05
CA GLY A 566 -30.79 31.43 16.96
C GLY A 566 -30.29 30.06 17.43
N LEU A 567 -29.11 29.64 16.96
CA LEU A 567 -28.48 28.38 17.38
C LEU A 567 -28.08 28.40 18.87
N ALA A 568 -27.64 29.55 19.38
CA ALA A 568 -27.28 29.71 20.79
C ALA A 568 -28.50 29.62 21.72
N THR A 569 -29.68 30.04 21.26
CA THR A 569 -30.92 29.99 22.06
C THR A 569 -31.26 28.55 22.46
N ASP A 570 -31.16 27.61 21.52
CA ASP A 570 -31.38 26.18 21.77
C ASP A 570 -30.38 25.61 22.80
N LEU A 571 -29.10 25.97 22.66
CA LEU A 571 -28.06 25.52 23.61
C LEU A 571 -28.23 26.10 25.01
N LEU A 572 -28.72 27.35 25.13
CA LEU A 572 -28.97 28.00 26.41
C LEU A 572 -30.22 27.42 27.08
N HIS A 573 -31.27 27.15 26.31
CA HIS A 573 -32.48 26.47 26.78
C HIS A 573 -32.14 25.09 27.36
N ASP A 574 -31.37 24.30 26.62
CA ASP A 574 -30.94 22.95 27.01
C ASP A 574 -29.79 22.95 28.04
N ARG A 575 -29.36 24.13 28.52
CA ARG A 575 -28.22 24.32 29.44
C ARG A 575 -26.93 23.63 28.99
N ARG A 576 -26.73 23.50 27.67
CA ARG A 576 -25.50 23.01 27.04
C ARG A 576 -24.46 24.11 26.91
N ALA A 577 -24.90 25.36 26.82
CA ALA A 577 -24.07 26.54 26.88
C ALA A 577 -24.56 27.49 27.98
N ILE A 578 -23.68 28.37 28.44
CA ILE A 578 -23.99 29.47 29.37
C ILE A 578 -23.41 30.77 28.85
N ARG A 579 -24.03 31.88 29.25
CA ARG A 579 -23.46 33.22 29.03
C ARG A 579 -22.71 33.67 30.28
N ILE A 580 -21.46 34.09 30.09
CA ILE A 580 -20.61 34.63 31.15
C ILE A 580 -20.03 35.99 30.72
N LYS A 581 -19.59 36.80 31.67
CA LYS A 581 -18.91 38.07 31.38
C LYS A 581 -17.40 37.88 31.42
N LEU A 582 -16.73 38.17 30.31
CA LEU A 582 -15.28 38.14 30.17
C LEU A 582 -14.79 39.53 29.71
N GLY A 583 -13.93 40.18 30.49
CA GLY A 583 -13.37 41.48 30.12
C GLY A 583 -14.40 42.59 29.86
N GLY A 584 -15.61 42.48 30.43
CA GLY A 584 -16.73 43.42 30.20
C GLY A 584 -17.68 43.04 29.06
N ASN A 585 -17.31 42.08 28.21
CA ASN A 585 -18.14 41.57 27.12
C ASN A 585 -18.86 40.27 27.50
N GLU A 586 -20.03 40.04 26.91
CA GLU A 586 -20.78 38.79 27.09
C GLU A 586 -20.21 37.72 26.14
N ALA A 587 -19.92 36.54 26.69
CA ALA A 587 -19.36 35.42 25.95
C ALA A 587 -20.19 34.15 26.20
N LEU A 588 -20.40 33.39 25.12
CA LEU A 588 -20.99 32.06 25.16
C LEU A 588 -19.88 31.05 25.44
N VAL A 589 -20.08 30.19 26.44
CA VAL A 589 -19.18 29.07 26.76
C VAL A 589 -19.97 27.77 26.92
N ALA A 590 -19.33 26.64 26.66
CA ALA A 590 -19.92 25.35 26.98
C ALA A 590 -20.17 25.24 28.50
N ALA A 591 -21.37 24.81 28.89
CA ALA A 591 -21.79 24.77 30.29
C ALA A 591 -20.87 23.91 31.18
N GLN A 592 -20.30 22.86 30.60
CA GLN A 592 -19.34 21.96 31.26
C GLN A 592 -17.98 22.59 31.59
N ASP A 593 -17.61 23.70 30.93
CA ASP A 593 -16.35 24.40 31.18
C ASP A 593 -16.53 25.52 32.24
N ALA A 594 -17.72 25.63 32.85
CA ALA A 594 -18.05 26.66 33.83
C ALA A 594 -17.03 26.76 34.98
N GLY A 595 -16.63 25.62 35.57
CA GLY A 595 -15.60 25.57 36.61
C GLY A 595 -14.23 26.09 36.13
N ARG A 596 -13.82 25.74 34.90
CA ARG A 596 -12.57 26.21 34.29
C ARG A 596 -12.56 27.73 34.10
N TYR A 597 -13.65 28.30 33.59
CA TYR A 597 -13.77 29.75 33.41
C TYR A 597 -13.83 30.52 34.73
N ARG A 598 -14.43 29.94 35.78
CA ARG A 598 -14.38 30.48 37.14
C ARG A 598 -12.95 30.55 37.66
N ASP A 599 -12.21 29.45 37.56
CA ASP A 599 -10.87 29.36 38.16
C ASP A 599 -9.80 30.12 37.34
N ALA A 600 -9.92 30.13 36.02
CA ALA A 600 -8.99 30.81 35.12
C ALA A 600 -9.19 32.33 35.05
N LEU A 601 -10.45 32.79 34.99
CA LEU A 601 -10.81 34.17 34.64
C LEU A 601 -11.71 34.85 35.69
N GLY A 602 -12.09 34.17 36.77
CA GLY A 602 -12.98 34.72 37.80
C GLY A 602 -14.43 34.88 37.35
N ALA A 603 -14.83 34.24 36.25
CA ALA A 603 -16.19 34.35 35.72
C ALA A 603 -17.16 33.56 36.60
N MET A 604 -18.17 34.24 37.18
CA MET A 604 -19.17 33.57 38.00
C MET A 604 -20.15 32.77 37.12
N PRO A 605 -20.24 31.44 37.26
CA PRO A 605 -21.20 30.65 36.49
C PRO A 605 -22.63 30.90 37.00
N PRO A 606 -23.64 30.81 36.12
CA PRO A 606 -25.04 30.93 36.52
C PRO A 606 -25.47 29.77 37.43
N GLY A 607 -26.45 30.02 38.30
CA GLY A 607 -26.98 29.01 39.22
C GLY A 607 -27.75 27.89 38.50
N GLY A 608 -27.78 26.69 39.11
CA GLY A 608 -28.53 25.54 38.60
C GLY A 608 -27.75 24.64 37.63
N LEU A 609 -26.43 24.82 37.50
CA LEU A 609 -25.57 23.87 36.81
C LEU A 609 -25.30 22.64 37.68
N PRO A 610 -25.18 21.43 37.08
CA PRO A 610 -24.73 20.24 37.78
C PRO A 610 -23.38 20.46 38.47
N GLU A 611 -23.18 19.87 39.66
CA GLU A 611 -21.95 19.98 40.44
C GLU A 611 -20.71 19.56 39.63
N ALA A 612 -20.85 18.53 38.80
CA ALA A 612 -19.84 18.05 37.87
C ALA A 612 -19.31 19.12 36.87
N PHE A 613 -20.09 20.18 36.57
CA PHE A 613 -19.68 21.27 35.66
C PHE A 613 -18.95 22.40 36.41
N LEU A 614 -18.93 22.36 37.74
CA LEU A 614 -18.27 23.34 38.60
C LEU A 614 -16.86 22.89 39.03
N GLU A 615 -16.44 21.70 38.62
CA GLU A 615 -15.08 21.18 38.79
C GLU A 615 -14.09 21.99 37.93
N GLY A 616 -12.98 22.43 38.53
CA GLY A 616 -11.91 23.17 37.87
C GLY A 616 -10.57 22.91 38.58
N GLY A 617 -9.48 23.47 38.05
CA GLY A 617 -8.13 23.18 38.55
C GLY A 617 -7.13 24.32 38.33
N PRO A 618 -5.95 24.25 38.97
CA PRO A 618 -4.93 25.30 38.89
C PRO A 618 -4.40 25.54 37.47
N GLU A 619 -4.52 24.56 36.57
CA GLU A 619 -4.08 24.63 35.18
C GLU A 619 -5.16 25.17 34.21
N SER A 620 -6.35 25.55 34.69
CA SER A 620 -7.48 25.92 33.82
C SER A 620 -7.17 27.08 32.85
N LEU A 621 -6.33 28.04 33.22
CA LEU A 621 -5.92 29.10 32.30
C LEU A 621 -5.01 28.57 31.18
N GLN A 622 -4.09 27.68 31.50
CA GLN A 622 -3.19 27.06 30.54
C GLN A 622 -3.95 26.20 29.54
N GLU A 623 -4.97 25.47 30.00
CA GLU A 623 -5.89 24.69 29.16
C GLU A 623 -6.65 25.60 28.17
N LEU A 624 -7.25 26.70 28.66
CA LEU A 624 -7.99 27.63 27.80
C LEU A 624 -7.10 28.32 26.76
N VAL A 625 -5.89 28.74 27.13
CA VAL A 625 -4.92 29.34 26.20
C VAL A 625 -4.46 28.35 25.14
N LEU A 626 -4.21 27.09 25.52
CA LEU A 626 -3.86 26.04 24.58
C LEU A 626 -5.01 25.74 23.61
N ARG A 627 -6.25 25.73 24.10
CA ARG A 627 -7.44 25.55 23.26
C ARG A 627 -7.60 26.69 22.25
N TYR A 628 -7.38 27.93 22.67
CA TYR A 628 -7.35 29.10 21.78
C TYR A 628 -6.29 28.93 20.68
N ALA A 629 -5.08 28.49 21.03
CA ALA A 629 -4.00 28.26 20.07
C ALA A 629 -4.29 27.13 19.07
N LYS A 630 -4.99 26.06 19.49
CA LYS A 630 -5.41 24.96 18.59
C LYS A 630 -6.50 25.39 17.59
N GLY A 631 -7.28 26.41 17.93
CA GLY A 631 -8.40 26.91 17.14
C GLY A 631 -8.05 27.99 16.13
N ARG A 632 -6.78 28.43 16.03
CA ARG A 632 -6.37 29.58 15.21
C ARG A 632 -4.97 29.36 14.60
N GLY A 633 -4.68 30.09 13.52
CA GLY A 633 -3.32 30.19 12.97
C GLY A 633 -2.40 31.04 13.85
N PRO A 634 -1.25 31.52 13.32
CA PRO A 634 -0.28 32.30 14.09
C PRO A 634 -0.91 33.52 14.76
N PHE A 635 -0.66 33.76 16.05
CA PHE A 635 -1.26 34.88 16.80
C PHE A 635 -0.23 35.59 17.66
N THR A 636 -0.46 36.86 17.98
CA THR A 636 0.43 37.66 18.83
C THR A 636 0.05 37.55 20.31
N THR A 637 0.97 37.93 21.20
CA THR A 637 0.63 38.06 22.64
C THR A 637 -0.49 39.08 22.86
N ALA A 638 -0.55 40.14 22.05
CA ALA A 638 -1.61 41.14 22.13
C ALA A 638 -2.99 40.54 21.82
N ASP A 639 -3.09 39.72 20.77
CA ASP A 639 -4.35 39.03 20.41
C ASP A 639 -4.84 38.13 21.55
N ALA A 640 -3.92 37.38 22.18
CA ALA A 640 -4.26 36.50 23.29
C ALA A 640 -4.69 37.29 24.54
N ASN A 641 -3.99 38.38 24.85
CA ASN A 641 -4.33 39.26 25.98
C ASN A 641 -5.70 39.92 25.79
N GLU A 642 -6.02 40.36 24.57
CA GLU A 642 -7.34 40.87 24.22
C GLU A 642 -8.41 39.79 24.36
N ARG A 643 -8.15 38.56 23.86
CA ARG A 643 -9.11 37.44 23.92
C ARG A 643 -9.52 37.07 25.34
N PHE A 644 -8.57 37.07 26.27
CA PHE A 644 -8.78 36.65 27.66
C PHE A 644 -9.00 37.81 28.64
N GLY A 645 -8.80 39.06 28.21
CA GLY A 645 -8.94 40.26 29.06
C GLY A 645 -7.92 40.33 30.20
N ARG A 646 -6.79 39.64 30.08
CA ARG A 646 -5.69 39.58 31.07
C ARG A 646 -4.37 39.29 30.38
N ASP A 647 -3.27 39.56 31.07
CA ASP A 647 -1.94 39.16 30.60
C ASP A 647 -1.77 37.64 30.71
N VAL A 648 -1.48 37.00 29.58
CA VAL A 648 -1.22 35.55 29.45
C VAL A 648 0.21 35.25 28.97
N GLU A 649 1.12 36.22 28.91
CA GLU A 649 2.47 36.02 28.36
C GLU A 649 3.25 34.93 29.11
N LEU A 650 3.15 34.88 30.44
CA LEU A 650 3.82 33.84 31.24
C LEU A 650 3.33 32.43 30.86
N VAL A 651 2.03 32.27 30.65
CA VAL A 651 1.42 30.99 30.25
C VAL A 651 1.87 30.58 28.85
N LEU A 652 1.94 31.53 27.91
CA LEU A 652 2.45 31.27 26.56
C LEU A 652 3.91 30.78 26.59
N ARG A 653 4.76 31.39 27.43
CA ARG A 653 6.15 30.96 27.63
C ARG A 653 6.27 29.59 28.31
N GLU A 654 5.38 29.27 29.25
CA GLU A 654 5.32 27.94 29.87
C GLU A 654 4.90 26.87 28.86
N LEU A 655 3.91 27.17 28.00
CA LEU A 655 3.48 26.30 26.92
C LEU A 655 4.57 26.10 25.85
N GLU A 656 5.36 27.13 25.55
CA GLU A 656 6.55 27.01 24.70
C GLU A 656 7.62 26.09 25.32
N ARG A 657 7.92 26.24 26.61
CA ARG A 657 8.86 25.36 27.34
C ARG A 657 8.39 23.91 27.39
N ALA A 658 7.08 23.70 27.45
CA ALA A 658 6.44 22.39 27.39
C ALA A 658 6.28 21.86 25.95
N GLU A 659 6.85 22.54 24.95
CA GLU A 659 6.78 22.22 23.51
C GLU A 659 5.35 22.15 22.93
N LYS A 660 4.39 22.78 23.61
CA LYS A 660 2.98 22.86 23.16
C LYS A 660 2.73 24.05 22.24
N LEU A 661 3.62 25.05 22.22
CA LEU A 661 3.59 26.20 21.31
C LEU A 661 4.98 26.46 20.71
N VAL A 662 4.99 27.04 19.51
CA VAL A 662 6.20 27.52 18.81
C VAL A 662 6.12 29.03 18.66
N ARG A 663 7.25 29.72 18.84
CA ARG A 663 7.37 31.17 18.65
C ARG A 663 8.24 31.50 17.45
N GLY A 664 7.80 32.38 16.55
CA GLY A 664 8.56 32.80 15.38
C GLY A 664 7.86 33.85 14.52
N GLU A 665 8.52 34.34 13.48
CA GLU A 665 7.90 35.19 12.45
C GLU A 665 7.27 34.27 11.39
N LEU A 666 5.94 34.08 11.45
CA LEU A 666 5.26 33.00 10.72
C LEU A 666 4.41 33.52 9.55
N ARG A 667 3.70 34.64 9.69
CA ARG A 667 2.90 35.21 8.58
C ARG A 667 3.79 35.92 7.54
N PRO A 668 3.54 35.71 6.24
CA PRO A 668 4.21 36.45 5.17
C PRO A 668 3.98 37.96 5.30
N GLY A 669 5.07 38.74 5.33
CA GLY A 669 5.02 40.21 5.47
C GLY A 669 4.79 40.75 6.89
N GLY A 670 4.70 39.87 7.91
CA GLY A 670 4.63 40.28 9.32
C GLY A 670 5.99 40.69 9.88
N THR A 671 5.99 41.58 10.88
CA THR A 671 7.20 42.06 11.58
C THR A 671 7.28 41.66 13.06
N GLU A 672 6.24 41.03 13.59
CA GLU A 672 6.16 40.64 15.00
C GLU A 672 6.35 39.13 15.17
N ARG A 673 6.88 38.73 16.33
CA ARG A 673 6.97 37.31 16.69
C ARG A 673 5.61 36.80 17.15
N GLU A 674 5.12 35.79 16.47
CA GLU A 674 3.84 35.14 16.69
C GLU A 674 4.02 33.79 17.39
N TRP A 675 2.93 33.31 17.97
CA TRP A 675 2.78 32.00 18.57
C TRP A 675 1.93 31.12 17.66
N CYS A 676 2.30 29.86 17.51
CA CYS A 676 1.49 28.90 16.77
C CYS A 676 1.62 27.51 17.39
N GLU A 677 0.52 26.75 17.39
CA GLU A 677 0.53 25.37 17.85
C GLU A 677 1.22 24.45 16.81
N PRO A 678 2.05 23.47 17.22
CA PRO A 678 2.83 22.64 16.30
C PRO A 678 2.04 21.86 15.24
N ASP A 679 0.87 21.28 15.56
CA ASP A 679 -0.01 20.60 14.59
C ASP A 679 -0.59 21.59 13.58
N VAL A 680 -1.04 22.77 14.03
CA VAL A 680 -1.53 23.85 13.15
C VAL A 680 -0.44 24.32 12.21
N LEU A 681 0.78 24.57 12.70
CA LEU A 681 1.92 24.96 11.87
C LEU A 681 2.25 23.88 10.82
N ARG A 682 2.15 22.59 11.17
CA ARG A 682 2.32 21.49 10.22
C ARG A 682 1.22 21.45 9.15
N ARG A 683 -0.04 21.74 9.51
CA ARG A 683 -1.15 21.86 8.55
C ARG A 683 -0.92 23.01 7.57
N LEU A 684 -0.51 24.17 8.08
CA LEU A 684 -0.18 25.36 7.27
C LEU A 684 0.93 25.04 6.25
N ARG A 685 2.04 24.46 6.70
CA ARG A 685 3.14 24.04 5.81
C ARG A 685 2.68 23.04 4.75
N ARG A 686 1.85 22.06 5.13
CA ARG A 686 1.35 21.05 4.19
C ARG A 686 0.43 21.67 3.13
N ALA A 687 -0.42 22.62 3.52
CA ALA A 687 -1.30 23.33 2.60
C ALA A 687 -0.48 24.18 1.61
N SER A 688 0.49 24.96 2.09
CA SER A 688 1.37 25.78 1.23
C SER A 688 2.23 24.92 0.30
N LEU A 689 2.77 23.79 0.76
CA LEU A 689 3.48 22.84 -0.09
C LEU A 689 2.56 22.14 -1.11
N ALA A 690 1.30 21.88 -0.76
CA ALA A 690 0.34 21.31 -1.70
C ALA A 690 -0.03 22.31 -2.81
N ALA A 691 -0.15 23.60 -2.47
CA ALA A 691 -0.33 24.68 -3.45
C ALA A 691 0.86 24.75 -4.43
N LEU A 692 2.10 24.77 -3.90
CA LEU A 692 3.32 24.72 -4.72
C LEU A 692 3.44 23.44 -5.57
N ARG A 693 2.97 22.29 -5.07
CA ARG A 693 2.95 21.02 -5.83
C ARG A 693 1.91 21.00 -6.94
N LYS A 694 0.78 21.70 -6.76
CA LYS A 694 -0.28 21.81 -7.77
C LYS A 694 0.22 22.56 -9.02
N GLU A 695 1.22 23.44 -8.87
CA GLU A 695 1.93 24.08 -9.99
C GLU A 695 2.91 23.13 -10.73
N VAL A 696 3.20 21.96 -10.16
CA VAL A 696 4.18 20.97 -10.65
C VAL A 696 3.50 19.68 -11.16
N GLU A 697 2.17 19.65 -11.24
CA GLU A 697 1.42 18.43 -11.59
C GLU A 697 1.72 17.93 -13.03
N PRO A 698 1.86 16.60 -13.23
CA PRO A 698 1.99 16.01 -14.57
C PRO A 698 0.84 16.42 -15.51
N VAL A 699 1.09 16.43 -16.81
CA VAL A 699 0.04 16.63 -17.83
C VAL A 699 -0.52 15.30 -18.31
N GLU A 700 -1.75 15.33 -18.81
CA GLU A 700 -2.43 14.19 -19.41
C GLU A 700 -1.74 13.70 -20.70
N GLN A 701 -1.93 12.43 -21.04
CA GLN A 701 -1.32 11.81 -22.23
C GLN A 701 -1.77 12.45 -23.55
N ALA A 702 -2.99 13.00 -23.60
CA ALA A 702 -3.50 13.75 -24.75
C ALA A 702 -2.63 14.98 -25.06
N ALA A 703 -2.19 15.72 -24.03
CA ALA A 703 -1.30 16.86 -24.18
C ALA A 703 0.06 16.44 -24.75
N PHE A 704 0.58 15.28 -24.33
CA PHE A 704 1.81 14.71 -24.89
C PHE A 704 1.66 14.31 -26.37
N GLY A 705 0.49 13.79 -26.76
CA GLY A 705 0.14 13.51 -28.16
C GLY A 705 0.13 14.76 -29.05
N ARG A 706 -0.39 15.89 -28.55
CA ARG A 706 -0.30 17.19 -29.24
C ARG A 706 1.14 17.69 -29.28
N PHE A 707 1.84 17.59 -28.15
CA PHE A 707 3.21 18.08 -28.02
C PHE A 707 4.15 17.42 -29.03
N LEU A 708 4.14 16.09 -29.15
CA LEU A 708 5.14 15.39 -29.98
C LEU A 708 4.98 15.71 -31.48
N SER A 709 3.75 15.85 -31.97
CA SER A 709 3.49 16.25 -33.37
C SER A 709 3.95 17.69 -33.65
N HIS A 710 3.70 18.61 -32.73
CA HIS A 710 4.18 19.99 -32.82
C HIS A 710 5.69 20.10 -32.68
N TRP A 711 6.30 19.28 -31.80
CA TRP A 711 7.73 19.23 -31.56
C TRP A 711 8.49 18.78 -32.80
N HIS A 712 7.99 17.77 -33.51
CA HIS A 712 8.53 17.31 -34.79
C HIS A 712 8.23 18.25 -35.97
N GLY A 713 7.57 19.39 -35.75
CA GLY A 713 7.32 20.39 -36.78
C GLY A 713 6.30 19.97 -37.85
N ILE A 714 5.39 19.04 -37.55
CA ILE A 714 4.34 18.65 -38.49
C ILE A 714 3.50 19.88 -38.85
N GLY A 715 3.39 20.18 -40.15
CA GLY A 715 2.67 21.35 -40.64
C GLY A 715 3.42 22.70 -40.54
N ARG A 716 4.65 22.72 -40.01
CA ARG A 716 5.53 23.90 -40.02
C ARG A 716 6.49 23.87 -41.22
N ARG A 717 6.99 25.04 -41.61
CA ARG A 717 8.02 25.15 -42.65
C ARG A 717 9.39 24.83 -42.05
N ALA A 718 10.00 23.73 -42.48
CA ALA A 718 11.39 23.40 -42.20
C ALA A 718 12.15 23.09 -43.50
N THR A 719 13.46 23.33 -43.50
CA THR A 719 14.35 22.84 -44.54
C THR A 719 14.57 21.33 -44.40
N LEU A 720 14.96 20.65 -45.48
CA LEU A 720 15.25 19.21 -45.42
C LEU A 720 16.33 18.86 -44.40
N ARG A 721 17.34 19.73 -44.25
CA ARG A 721 18.41 19.54 -43.27
C ARG A 721 17.86 19.57 -41.83
N GLU A 722 17.09 20.60 -41.48
CA GLU A 722 16.46 20.73 -40.15
C GLU A 722 15.53 19.55 -39.84
N ALA A 723 14.75 19.09 -40.83
CA ALA A 723 13.86 17.94 -40.65
C ALA A 723 14.62 16.62 -40.41
N LEU A 724 15.84 16.48 -40.95
CA LEU A 724 16.66 15.27 -40.81
C LEU A 724 17.40 15.20 -39.47
N VAL A 725 17.73 16.33 -38.84
CA VAL A 725 18.47 16.37 -37.56
C VAL A 725 17.84 15.48 -36.47
N PRO A 726 16.55 15.60 -36.10
CA PRO A 726 15.95 14.74 -35.08
C PRO A 726 15.69 13.31 -35.60
N LEU A 727 15.76 13.06 -36.90
CA LEU A 727 15.50 11.74 -37.51
C LEU A 727 16.77 10.88 -37.64
N GLN A 728 17.93 11.41 -37.25
CA GLN A 728 19.19 10.68 -37.35
C GLN A 728 19.19 9.38 -36.54
N GLY A 729 19.76 8.33 -37.11
CA GLY A 729 19.86 7.01 -36.47
C GLY A 729 18.53 6.27 -36.29
N LEU A 730 17.39 6.87 -36.65
CA LEU A 730 16.09 6.22 -36.55
C LEU A 730 15.87 5.26 -37.72
N ALA A 731 15.70 3.97 -37.41
CA ALA A 731 15.43 2.94 -38.41
C ALA A 731 13.96 2.96 -38.86
N LEU A 732 13.70 3.48 -40.07
CA LEU A 732 12.37 3.53 -40.67
C LEU A 732 12.28 2.71 -41.96
N PRO A 733 11.09 2.18 -42.30
CA PRO A 733 10.87 1.52 -43.59
C PRO A 733 11.22 2.44 -44.76
N VAL A 734 11.91 1.91 -45.78
CA VAL A 734 12.38 2.70 -46.93
C VAL A 734 11.25 3.47 -47.60
N SER A 735 10.10 2.82 -47.77
CA SER A 735 8.91 3.41 -48.40
C SER A 735 8.36 4.61 -47.64
N LEU A 736 8.57 4.71 -46.33
CA LEU A 736 7.96 5.72 -45.47
C LEU A 736 8.64 7.09 -45.55
N TRP A 737 9.95 7.12 -45.80
CA TRP A 737 10.76 8.33 -45.83
C TRP A 737 10.21 9.38 -46.81
N GLU A 738 10.05 9.00 -48.08
CA GLU A 738 9.63 9.92 -49.15
C GLU A 738 8.10 9.97 -49.35
N SER A 739 7.34 9.03 -48.81
CA SER A 739 5.87 9.01 -48.95
C SER A 739 5.14 9.79 -47.85
N GLU A 740 5.60 9.71 -46.60
CA GLU A 740 4.87 10.26 -45.46
C GLU A 740 5.77 11.10 -44.53
N VAL A 741 6.96 10.63 -44.15
CA VAL A 741 7.77 11.26 -43.08
C VAL A 741 8.37 12.61 -43.48
N LEU A 742 9.07 12.67 -44.63
CA LEU A 742 9.68 13.91 -45.11
C LEU A 742 8.65 14.91 -45.66
N PRO A 743 7.66 14.49 -46.49
CA PRO A 743 6.64 15.42 -47.00
C PRO A 743 5.82 16.14 -45.91
N ARG A 744 5.62 15.50 -44.74
CA ARG A 744 4.88 16.10 -43.61
C ARG A 744 5.69 17.15 -42.84
N ARG A 745 7.03 17.12 -42.94
CA ARG A 745 7.96 18.03 -42.24
C ARG A 745 8.54 19.10 -43.17
N VAL A 746 8.64 18.81 -44.47
CA VAL A 746 9.25 19.66 -45.49
C VAL A 746 8.21 20.00 -46.55
N PRO A 747 7.57 21.18 -46.45
CA PRO A 747 6.58 21.60 -47.45
C PRO A 747 7.17 21.64 -48.86
N GLY A 748 6.53 20.94 -49.80
CA GLY A 748 7.01 20.85 -51.18
C GLY A 748 8.25 19.98 -51.37
N TYR A 749 8.49 19.00 -50.49
CA TYR A 749 9.56 18.02 -50.62
C TYR A 749 9.65 17.44 -52.03
N GLN A 750 10.85 17.47 -52.61
CA GLN A 750 11.14 16.85 -53.90
C GLN A 750 12.25 15.80 -53.71
N PRO A 751 12.12 14.58 -54.29
CA PRO A 751 13.12 13.53 -54.18
C PRO A 751 14.56 13.96 -54.55
N ALA A 752 14.69 14.91 -55.48
CA ALA A 752 15.98 15.47 -55.91
C ALA A 752 16.73 16.21 -54.79
N GLN A 753 16.04 16.71 -53.77
CA GLN A 753 16.65 17.39 -52.62
C GLN A 753 17.46 16.40 -51.77
N LEU A 754 16.91 15.21 -51.53
CA LEU A 754 17.61 14.15 -50.80
C LEU A 754 18.72 13.54 -51.66
N ASP A 755 18.49 13.39 -52.97
CA ASP A 755 19.54 12.96 -53.91
C ASP A 755 20.74 13.91 -53.89
N ALA A 756 20.51 15.22 -53.84
CA ALA A 756 21.57 16.22 -53.77
C ALA A 756 22.39 16.12 -52.47
N LEU A 757 21.74 15.86 -51.32
CA LEU A 757 22.42 15.67 -50.03
C LEU A 757 23.22 14.36 -49.97
N CYS A 758 22.73 13.29 -50.58
CA CYS A 758 23.49 12.05 -50.71
C CYS A 758 24.69 12.24 -51.65
N ALA A 759 24.48 12.88 -52.81
CA ALA A 759 25.52 13.12 -53.80
C ALA A 759 26.62 14.08 -53.33
N SER A 760 26.28 15.07 -52.49
CA SER A 760 27.27 15.94 -51.83
C SER A 760 28.09 15.21 -50.77
N GLY A 761 27.64 14.03 -50.33
CA GLY A 761 28.24 13.25 -49.26
C GLY A 761 27.91 13.73 -47.85
N GLU A 762 27.06 14.75 -47.71
CA GLU A 762 26.60 15.30 -46.43
C GLU A 762 25.73 14.28 -45.68
N VAL A 763 24.85 13.59 -46.40
CA VAL A 763 23.93 12.60 -45.83
C VAL A 763 24.28 11.20 -46.34
N VAL A 764 24.28 10.24 -45.43
CA VAL A 764 24.48 8.81 -45.72
C VAL A 764 23.34 8.00 -45.12
N TRP A 765 22.99 6.90 -45.79
CA TRP A 765 22.02 5.94 -45.27
C TRP A 765 22.67 4.58 -45.04
N VAL A 766 22.18 3.89 -44.01
CA VAL A 766 22.68 2.57 -43.58
C VAL A 766 21.48 1.66 -43.36
N GLY A 767 21.56 0.41 -43.82
CA GLY A 767 20.49 -0.55 -43.57
C GLY A 767 20.40 -0.98 -42.12
N ALA A 768 19.17 -1.21 -41.66
CA ALA A 768 18.82 -1.49 -40.27
C ALA A 768 17.78 -2.63 -40.19
N GLY A 769 18.05 -3.73 -40.92
CA GLY A 769 17.13 -4.87 -41.06
C GLY A 769 16.17 -4.78 -42.24
N LEU A 770 15.41 -5.87 -42.47
CA LEU A 770 14.55 -6.11 -43.65
C LEU A 770 13.71 -4.89 -44.08
N ASP A 771 14.14 -4.21 -45.14
CA ASP A 771 13.49 -3.02 -45.74
C ASP A 771 13.45 -1.77 -44.84
N ARG A 772 14.38 -1.65 -43.89
CA ARG A 772 14.55 -0.48 -43.03
C ARG A 772 15.93 0.13 -43.21
N ILE A 773 15.98 1.47 -43.18
CA ILE A 773 17.22 2.23 -43.24
C ILE A 773 17.19 3.35 -42.20
N ALA A 774 18.37 3.71 -41.70
CA ALA A 774 18.61 4.88 -40.89
C ALA A 774 19.45 5.89 -41.67
N VAL A 775 19.15 7.17 -41.48
CA VAL A 775 19.86 8.28 -42.11
C VAL A 775 20.77 8.95 -41.09
N PHE A 776 21.94 9.39 -41.54
CA PHE A 776 22.91 10.12 -40.73
C PHE A 776 23.50 11.28 -41.53
N PHE A 777 23.74 12.40 -40.87
CA PHE A 777 24.78 13.32 -41.32
C PHE A 777 26.12 12.64 -41.13
N ARG A 778 27.01 12.75 -42.13
CA ARG A 778 28.30 12.06 -42.11
C ARG A 778 29.16 12.46 -40.89
N GLU A 779 29.03 13.71 -40.45
CA GLU A 779 29.73 14.26 -39.28
C GLU A 779 29.23 13.69 -37.94
N ASP A 780 27.94 13.33 -37.87
CA ASP A 780 27.30 12.83 -36.64
C ASP A 780 27.35 11.29 -36.54
N ALA A 781 27.58 10.60 -37.65
CA ALA A 781 27.51 9.15 -37.72
C ALA A 781 28.48 8.46 -36.73
N THR A 782 29.70 8.99 -36.56
CA THR A 782 30.69 8.47 -35.60
C THR A 782 30.22 8.62 -34.16
N LEU A 783 29.51 9.71 -33.83
CA LEU A 783 28.99 9.99 -32.50
C LEU A 783 27.79 9.10 -32.15
N LEU A 784 26.88 8.89 -33.10
CA LEU A 784 25.62 8.18 -32.86
C LEU A 784 25.77 6.64 -32.92
N GLY A 785 26.76 6.14 -33.65
CA GLY A 785 27.05 4.72 -33.77
C GLY A 785 26.14 3.97 -34.76
N ARG A 786 26.49 2.71 -35.02
CA ARG A 786 25.80 1.86 -36.00
C ARG A 786 24.38 1.50 -35.53
N PRO A 787 23.35 1.59 -36.39
CA PRO A 787 21.99 1.16 -36.03
C PRO A 787 21.92 -0.35 -35.84
N ALA A 788 20.94 -0.83 -35.07
CA ALA A 788 20.65 -2.26 -34.97
C ALA A 788 20.21 -2.81 -36.35
N ALA A 789 20.79 -3.94 -36.76
CA ALA A 789 20.61 -4.50 -38.10
C ALA A 789 20.44 -6.04 -38.07
N ALA A 790 20.25 -6.64 -39.24
CA ALA A 790 20.20 -8.10 -39.37
C ALA A 790 21.56 -8.73 -39.02
N ALA A 791 21.57 -10.04 -38.71
CA ALA A 791 22.81 -10.77 -38.49
C ALA A 791 23.71 -10.70 -39.73
N SER A 792 25.01 -10.54 -39.51
CA SER A 792 26.02 -10.57 -40.57
C SER A 792 25.92 -11.86 -41.39
N PRO A 793 25.68 -11.78 -42.71
CA PRO A 793 25.55 -12.96 -43.54
C PRO A 793 26.91 -13.63 -43.77
N GLU A 794 26.94 -14.95 -43.76
CA GLU A 794 28.13 -15.77 -44.06
C GLU A 794 28.01 -16.38 -45.46
N GLY A 795 29.12 -16.47 -46.19
CA GLY A 795 29.17 -17.11 -47.50
C GLY A 795 30.28 -16.56 -48.41
N GLU A 796 30.74 -17.39 -49.35
CA GLU A 796 31.84 -17.04 -50.28
C GLU A 796 31.55 -15.76 -51.08
N ALA A 797 30.28 -15.56 -51.48
CA ALA A 797 29.87 -14.34 -52.19
C ALA A 797 29.93 -13.08 -51.31
N HIS A 798 29.50 -13.17 -50.05
CA HIS A 798 29.57 -12.06 -49.09
C HIS A 798 31.02 -11.70 -48.75
N ASP A 799 31.88 -12.71 -48.57
CA ASP A 799 33.30 -12.52 -48.27
C ASP A 799 34.07 -11.91 -49.45
N ALA A 800 33.76 -12.33 -50.68
CA ALA A 800 34.33 -11.71 -51.89
C ALA A 800 33.97 -10.22 -51.99
N LEU A 801 32.71 -9.86 -51.71
CA LEU A 801 32.28 -8.45 -51.69
C LEU A 801 32.97 -7.65 -50.58
N ARG A 802 33.08 -8.19 -49.36
CA ARG A 802 33.81 -7.57 -48.24
C ARG A 802 35.28 -7.31 -48.59
N ALA A 803 35.94 -8.29 -49.22
CA ALA A 803 37.33 -8.17 -49.64
C ALA A 803 37.55 -7.05 -50.67
N VAL A 804 36.63 -6.88 -51.62
CA VAL A 804 36.70 -5.77 -52.60
C VAL A 804 36.52 -4.40 -51.92
N PHE A 805 35.59 -4.29 -50.96
CA PHE A 805 35.31 -3.03 -50.27
C PHE A 805 36.35 -2.65 -49.20
N ALA A 806 37.20 -3.57 -48.75
CA ALA A 806 38.18 -3.34 -47.67
C ALA A 806 39.16 -2.17 -47.93
N GLY A 807 39.27 -1.66 -49.16
CA GLY A 807 40.17 -0.55 -49.49
C GLY A 807 39.59 0.58 -50.36
N ARG A 808 38.33 0.51 -50.81
CA ARG A 808 37.76 1.48 -51.79
C ARG A 808 36.24 1.42 -51.89
N ALA A 809 35.65 2.50 -52.38
CA ALA A 809 34.24 2.54 -52.78
C ALA A 809 34.13 2.23 -54.28
N GLU A 810 33.23 1.33 -54.67
CA GLU A 810 33.15 0.79 -56.04
C GLU A 810 31.77 1.01 -56.66
N PHE A 811 31.73 1.24 -57.97
CA PHE A 811 30.49 1.16 -58.74
C PHE A 811 30.11 -0.30 -59.00
N TRP A 812 28.82 -0.56 -59.23
CA TRP A 812 28.31 -1.92 -59.36
C TRP A 812 29.06 -2.83 -60.36
N TYR A 813 29.35 -2.35 -61.56
CA TYR A 813 30.01 -3.19 -62.57
C TYR A 813 31.47 -3.48 -62.21
N ASP A 814 32.18 -2.48 -61.69
CA ASP A 814 33.56 -2.64 -61.21
C ASP A 814 33.63 -3.57 -60.00
N LEU A 815 32.62 -3.51 -59.12
CA LEU A 815 32.46 -4.40 -57.97
C LEU A 815 32.27 -5.86 -58.38
N VAL A 816 31.35 -6.13 -59.32
CA VAL A 816 31.07 -7.49 -59.82
C VAL A 816 32.29 -8.07 -60.51
N ASP A 817 32.96 -7.29 -61.37
CA ASP A 817 34.16 -7.70 -62.08
C ASP A 817 35.33 -7.97 -61.11
N ALA A 818 35.52 -7.12 -60.09
CA ALA A 818 36.57 -7.30 -59.09
C ALA A 818 36.30 -8.45 -58.12
N ALA A 819 35.04 -8.74 -57.80
CA ALA A 819 34.65 -9.86 -56.95
C ALA A 819 34.66 -11.21 -57.67
N GLY A 820 34.66 -11.21 -59.02
CA GLY A 820 34.62 -12.42 -59.83
C GLY A 820 33.29 -13.19 -59.71
N LEU A 821 32.20 -12.49 -59.40
CA LEU A 821 30.87 -13.07 -59.18
C LEU A 821 29.97 -12.82 -60.39
N GLU A 822 29.00 -13.72 -60.63
CA GLU A 822 27.93 -13.42 -61.59
C GLU A 822 26.96 -12.39 -60.98
N PRO A 823 26.42 -11.43 -61.76
CA PRO A 823 25.49 -10.41 -61.27
C PRO A 823 24.31 -10.97 -60.46
N GLU A 824 23.76 -12.11 -60.88
CA GLU A 824 22.62 -12.79 -60.26
C GLU A 824 22.92 -13.27 -58.83
N VAL A 825 24.20 -13.52 -58.53
CA VAL A 825 24.69 -13.93 -57.20
C VAL A 825 25.14 -12.72 -56.40
N ALA A 826 25.83 -11.78 -57.03
CA ALA A 826 26.36 -10.58 -56.38
C ALA A 826 25.25 -9.64 -55.88
N LEU A 827 24.11 -9.53 -56.58
CA LEU A 827 23.09 -8.53 -56.25
C LEU A 827 22.33 -8.90 -54.97
N PRO A 828 21.86 -10.15 -54.79
CA PRO A 828 21.32 -10.59 -53.50
C PRO A 828 22.33 -10.46 -52.36
N ALA A 829 23.57 -10.91 -52.55
CA ALA A 829 24.60 -10.86 -51.52
C ALA A 829 24.92 -9.39 -51.10
N LEU A 830 24.95 -8.45 -52.05
CA LEU A 830 25.12 -7.03 -51.75
C LEU A 830 23.97 -6.49 -50.88
N TRP A 831 22.72 -6.82 -51.22
CA TRP A 831 21.56 -6.36 -50.44
C TRP A 831 21.48 -7.02 -49.07
N ASP A 832 21.92 -8.28 -48.92
CA ASP A 832 22.05 -8.93 -47.61
C ASP A 832 23.02 -8.17 -46.71
N LEU A 833 24.19 -7.77 -47.26
CA LEU A 833 25.17 -6.93 -46.55
C LEU A 833 24.61 -5.54 -46.20
N VAL A 834 23.78 -4.96 -47.07
CA VAL A 834 23.08 -3.71 -46.79
C VAL A 834 22.13 -3.87 -45.60
N TRP A 835 21.31 -4.92 -45.55
CA TRP A 835 20.37 -5.15 -44.45
C TRP A 835 21.03 -5.54 -43.13
N ALA A 836 22.24 -6.13 -43.19
CA ALA A 836 23.12 -6.32 -42.05
C ALA A 836 23.83 -5.03 -41.59
N GLY A 837 23.65 -3.91 -42.30
CA GLY A 837 24.25 -2.61 -41.96
C GLY A 837 25.75 -2.53 -42.26
N GLU A 838 26.32 -3.49 -42.98
CA GLU A 838 27.75 -3.56 -43.33
C GLU A 838 28.09 -2.68 -44.54
N VAL A 839 27.15 -2.53 -45.48
CA VAL A 839 27.35 -1.79 -46.74
C VAL A 839 26.42 -0.59 -46.82
N ARG A 840 26.96 0.54 -47.33
CA ARG A 840 26.25 1.79 -47.62
C ARG A 840 26.40 2.20 -49.08
N ASN A 841 25.56 3.14 -49.52
CA ASN A 841 25.60 3.78 -50.83
C ASN A 841 25.60 5.31 -50.69
N ASP A 842 26.14 6.02 -51.68
CA ASP A 842 26.16 7.49 -51.75
C ASP A 842 25.02 8.09 -52.61
N ALA A 843 24.09 7.26 -53.09
CA ALA A 843 22.88 7.67 -53.78
C ALA A 843 21.65 7.07 -53.08
N TRP A 844 20.55 7.82 -53.06
CA TRP A 844 19.26 7.32 -52.58
C TRP A 844 18.53 6.48 -53.63
N THR A 845 18.85 6.69 -54.91
CA THR A 845 18.18 6.07 -56.06
C THR A 845 18.05 4.53 -56.00
N PRO A 846 19.03 3.75 -55.51
CA PRO A 846 18.88 2.29 -55.36
C PRO A 846 17.70 1.88 -54.48
N LEU A 847 17.37 2.68 -53.46
CA LEU A 847 16.24 2.42 -52.55
C LEU A 847 14.88 2.58 -53.26
N ARG A 848 14.82 3.40 -54.32
CA ARG A 848 13.63 3.62 -55.15
C ARG A 848 13.36 2.50 -56.16
N ALA A 849 14.28 1.55 -56.33
CA ALA A 849 14.09 0.45 -57.28
C ALA A 849 13.01 -0.54 -56.78
N GLU A 850 11.98 -0.79 -57.59
CA GLU A 850 10.88 -1.71 -57.26
C GLU A 850 11.32 -3.18 -57.10
N ARG A 851 12.39 -3.57 -57.80
CA ARG A 851 12.92 -4.95 -57.83
C ARG A 851 14.39 -4.94 -57.43
N ARG A 852 14.66 -4.95 -56.12
CA ARG A 852 16.01 -4.81 -55.56
C ARG A 852 16.92 -6.03 -55.76
N TYR A 853 16.33 -7.22 -55.91
CA TYR A 853 17.04 -8.49 -56.04
C TYR A 853 17.10 -9.05 -57.47
N GLN A 854 16.57 -8.34 -58.48
CA GLN A 854 16.54 -8.83 -59.85
C GLN A 854 17.56 -8.08 -60.71
N THR A 855 18.52 -8.81 -61.27
CA THR A 855 19.43 -8.27 -62.27
C THR A 855 18.66 -8.03 -63.56
N ARG A 856 18.77 -6.81 -64.12
CA ARG A 856 18.37 -6.59 -65.52
C ARG A 856 19.54 -6.98 -66.40
N THR A 857 19.48 -8.16 -67.01
CA THR A 857 20.40 -8.51 -68.09
C THR A 857 20.21 -7.48 -69.22
N PRO A 858 21.26 -6.75 -69.64
CA PRO A 858 21.15 -5.90 -70.82
C PRO A 858 20.84 -6.82 -72.01
N ALA A 859 19.65 -6.70 -72.61
CA ALA A 859 19.21 -7.56 -73.70
C ALA A 859 20.27 -7.56 -74.82
N ARG A 860 20.86 -8.73 -75.04
CA ARG A 860 21.90 -8.95 -76.05
C ARG A 860 21.25 -8.92 -77.44
N ARG A 861 21.44 -7.78 -78.13
CA ARG A 861 21.30 -7.48 -79.58
C ARG A 861 19.95 -6.99 -80.12
N ALA A 862 19.94 -5.73 -80.55
CA ALA A 862 19.78 -5.40 -81.98
C ALA A 862 20.69 -4.20 -82.32
N ARG A 863 21.63 -4.43 -83.25
CA ARG A 863 22.45 -3.39 -83.87
C ARG A 863 21.53 -2.47 -84.68
N THR A 864 21.31 -1.25 -84.23
CA THR A 864 21.12 -0.05 -85.08
C THR A 864 20.80 1.17 -84.21
N ARG A 865 21.74 2.13 -84.17
CA ARG A 865 21.75 3.47 -83.52
C ARG A 865 22.63 3.58 -82.27
N HIS A 866 23.86 4.07 -82.50
CA HIS A 866 24.82 4.43 -81.45
C HIS A 866 24.43 5.67 -80.62
N PHE A 867 23.45 6.47 -81.07
CA PHE A 867 23.00 7.68 -80.40
C PHE A 867 21.46 7.70 -80.33
N SER A 868 20.91 7.07 -79.29
CA SER A 868 19.49 7.25 -78.92
C SER A 868 19.37 8.38 -77.90
N ARG A 869 18.57 9.40 -78.22
CA ARG A 869 18.16 10.47 -77.29
C ARG A 869 17.12 10.00 -76.25
N SER A 870 16.72 8.72 -76.27
CA SER A 870 15.73 8.11 -75.35
C SER A 870 16.34 7.07 -74.41
N ARG A 871 17.62 7.20 -74.05
CA ARG A 871 18.15 6.54 -72.85
C ARG A 871 17.59 7.26 -71.61
N ALA A 872 16.28 7.11 -71.36
CA ALA A 872 15.77 7.34 -70.02
C ALA A 872 16.51 6.35 -69.12
N ALA A 873 17.37 6.86 -68.22
CA ALA A 873 18.09 6.04 -67.26
C ALA A 873 17.04 5.39 -66.36
N ALA A 874 16.72 4.12 -66.62
CA ALA A 874 15.85 3.35 -65.73
C ALA A 874 16.53 3.30 -64.36
N ILE A 875 15.77 3.59 -63.30
CA ILE A 875 16.21 3.43 -61.92
C ILE A 875 16.58 1.95 -61.71
N THR A 876 17.82 1.69 -61.30
CA THR A 876 18.29 0.33 -60.98
C THR A 876 18.74 0.26 -59.53
N ALA A 877 18.62 -0.94 -58.94
CA ALA A 877 19.03 -1.22 -57.56
C ALA A 877 20.56 -1.23 -57.35
N THR A 878 21.31 -0.78 -58.36
CA THR A 878 22.77 -0.90 -58.46
C THR A 878 23.48 0.45 -58.61
N GLN A 879 22.72 1.54 -58.71
CA GLN A 879 23.27 2.89 -58.91
C GLN A 879 24.08 3.38 -57.70
N GLY A 880 24.97 4.34 -57.93
CA GLY A 880 25.84 4.90 -56.90
C GLY A 880 27.09 4.06 -56.63
N ARG A 881 27.90 4.53 -55.68
CA ARG A 881 29.11 3.86 -55.18
C ARG A 881 28.80 3.15 -53.87
N TRP A 882 29.15 1.88 -53.81
CA TRP A 882 28.99 1.02 -52.64
C TRP A 882 30.28 0.98 -51.83
N SER A 883 30.17 0.97 -50.51
CA SER A 883 31.32 0.93 -49.60
C SER A 883 30.95 0.38 -48.22
N LEU A 884 31.93 -0.09 -47.45
CA LEU A 884 31.71 -0.52 -46.07
C LEU A 884 31.34 0.64 -45.15
N THR A 885 30.57 0.34 -44.11
CA THR A 885 30.20 1.28 -43.06
C THR A 885 31.22 1.33 -41.92
N ASP A 886 32.20 0.43 -41.86
CA ASP A 886 33.20 0.37 -40.79
C ASP A 886 33.96 1.68 -40.61
N GLY A 887 34.38 2.31 -41.71
CA GLY A 887 35.04 3.63 -41.67
C GLY A 887 34.12 4.78 -41.25
N LEU A 888 32.79 4.60 -41.26
CA LEU A 888 31.81 5.59 -40.81
C LEU A 888 31.56 5.48 -39.29
N PHE A 889 31.77 4.30 -38.71
CA PHE A 889 31.51 3.98 -37.30
C PHE A 889 32.75 3.45 -36.56
N ALA A 890 33.94 3.91 -36.97
CA ALA A 890 35.21 3.42 -36.45
C ALA A 890 35.45 3.77 -34.97
N GLU A 891 34.83 4.85 -34.49
CA GLU A 891 34.93 5.32 -33.11
C GLU A 891 33.80 4.75 -32.24
N ARG A 892 34.01 4.74 -30.92
CA ARG A 892 32.97 4.35 -29.98
C ARG A 892 31.90 5.43 -29.94
N PRO A 893 30.60 5.07 -29.96
CA PRO A 893 29.52 6.05 -29.93
C PRO A 893 29.57 6.88 -28.64
N ASP A 894 29.34 8.18 -28.78
CA ASP A 894 29.21 9.10 -27.68
C ASP A 894 27.78 9.03 -27.13
N ARG A 895 27.64 8.46 -25.92
CA ARG A 895 26.36 8.31 -25.24
C ARG A 895 25.73 9.65 -24.89
N ARG A 896 26.54 10.70 -24.71
CA ARG A 896 26.03 12.05 -24.45
C ARG A 896 25.40 12.63 -25.71
N ALA A 897 26.07 12.52 -26.86
CA ALA A 897 25.51 12.93 -28.16
C ALA A 897 24.19 12.21 -28.45
N LEU A 898 24.10 10.91 -28.12
CA LEU A 898 22.84 10.16 -28.23
C LEU A 898 21.75 10.68 -27.28
N ALA A 899 22.09 11.04 -26.04
CA ALA A 899 21.15 11.61 -25.08
C ALA A 899 20.65 13.01 -25.51
N GLU A 900 21.54 13.84 -26.07
CA GLU A 900 21.20 15.14 -26.64
C GLU A 900 20.29 14.99 -27.86
N LEU A 901 20.59 14.04 -28.77
CA LEU A 901 19.71 13.73 -29.90
C LEU A 901 18.33 13.22 -29.46
N LEU A 902 18.26 12.41 -28.40
CA LEU A 902 16.98 11.94 -27.85
C LEU A 902 16.15 13.08 -27.27
N LEU A 903 16.79 14.04 -26.58
CA LEU A 903 16.13 15.26 -26.11
C LEU A 903 15.62 16.11 -27.27
N GLU A 904 16.42 16.25 -28.34
CA GLU A 904 16.02 16.99 -29.54
C GLU A 904 14.90 16.27 -30.32
N ARG A 905 14.94 14.93 -30.39
CA ARG A 905 13.93 14.13 -31.10
C ARG A 905 12.61 14.04 -30.34
N GLN A 906 12.65 13.66 -29.06
CA GLN A 906 11.45 13.35 -28.28
C GLN A 906 10.91 14.55 -27.51
N GLY A 907 11.74 15.56 -27.23
CA GLY A 907 11.44 16.70 -26.35
C GLY A 907 11.38 16.31 -24.87
N ILE A 908 10.66 15.24 -24.56
CA ILE A 908 10.53 14.59 -23.26
C ILE A 908 10.95 13.13 -23.40
N VAL A 909 12.12 12.80 -22.88
CA VAL A 909 12.69 11.46 -22.95
C VAL A 909 12.09 10.59 -21.84
N THR A 910 11.37 9.56 -22.27
CA THR A 910 10.74 8.56 -21.40
C THR A 910 11.38 7.19 -21.57
N ARG A 911 11.23 6.33 -20.56
CA ARG A 911 11.75 4.95 -20.63
C ARG A 911 11.19 4.19 -21.83
N ASP A 912 9.88 4.26 -22.05
CA ASP A 912 9.22 3.56 -23.13
C ASP A 912 9.48 4.20 -24.50
N GLY A 913 9.66 5.52 -24.57
CA GLY A 913 10.13 6.21 -25.79
C GLY A 913 11.48 5.69 -26.26
N VAL A 914 12.48 5.60 -25.37
CA VAL A 914 13.82 5.07 -25.68
C VAL A 914 13.74 3.59 -26.09
N ARG A 915 12.90 2.80 -25.41
CA ARG A 915 12.67 1.39 -25.78
C ARG A 915 12.01 1.25 -27.15
N GLY A 916 11.02 2.08 -27.46
CA GLY A 916 10.28 2.06 -28.73
C GLY A 916 11.14 2.40 -29.94
N GLU A 917 12.25 3.12 -29.76
CA GLU A 917 13.23 3.41 -30.82
C GLU A 917 14.31 2.34 -30.98
N GLY A 918 14.37 1.35 -30.08
CA GLY A 918 15.30 0.23 -30.18
C GLY A 918 16.75 0.56 -29.83
N ILE A 919 16.97 1.55 -28.95
CA ILE A 919 18.33 1.95 -28.52
C ILE A 919 19.04 0.78 -27.81
N PRO A 920 20.26 0.37 -28.24
CA PRO A 920 21.02 -0.68 -27.57
C PRO A 920 21.28 -0.37 -26.09
N GLY A 921 20.96 -1.30 -25.20
CA GLY A 921 21.04 -1.11 -23.74
C GLY A 921 19.87 -0.32 -23.13
N GLY A 922 18.91 0.13 -23.95
CA GLY A 922 17.68 0.78 -23.53
C GLY A 922 17.91 2.06 -22.72
N TYR A 923 16.93 2.40 -21.87
CA TYR A 923 16.96 3.62 -21.07
C TYR A 923 18.19 3.74 -20.16
N GLY A 924 18.69 2.61 -19.63
CA GLY A 924 19.88 2.58 -18.77
C GLY A 924 21.17 3.02 -19.49
N ALA A 925 21.24 2.88 -20.81
CA ALA A 925 22.41 3.28 -21.59
C ALA A 925 22.60 4.81 -21.66
N VAL A 926 21.51 5.57 -21.56
CA VAL A 926 21.52 7.05 -21.68
C VAL A 926 21.16 7.76 -20.37
N TYR A 927 20.63 7.05 -19.37
CA TYR A 927 20.20 7.64 -18.10
C TYR A 927 21.31 8.42 -17.36
N GLY A 928 22.53 7.87 -17.34
CA GLY A 928 23.68 8.52 -16.70
C GLY A 928 24.01 9.87 -17.33
N GLU A 929 23.95 9.94 -18.66
CA GLU A 929 24.21 11.17 -19.43
C GLU A 929 23.08 12.18 -19.28
N LEU A 930 21.83 11.73 -19.29
CA LEU A 930 20.67 12.60 -19.01
C LEU A 930 20.75 13.22 -17.61
N ARG A 931 21.19 12.47 -16.61
CA ARG A 931 21.46 12.98 -15.25
C ARG A 931 22.63 13.97 -15.21
N ALA A 932 23.67 13.73 -16.01
CA ALA A 932 24.77 14.68 -16.13
C ALA A 932 24.30 16.00 -16.76
N LEU A 933 23.47 15.95 -17.80
CA LEU A 933 22.85 17.11 -18.44
C LEU A 933 21.90 17.86 -17.50
N GLU A 934 21.17 17.17 -16.61
CA GLU A 934 20.38 17.77 -15.53
C GLU A 934 21.28 18.57 -14.57
N THR A 935 22.41 17.98 -14.17
CA THR A 935 23.37 18.63 -13.26
C THR A 935 23.97 19.89 -13.88
N LEU A 936 24.14 19.91 -15.21
CA LEU A 936 24.60 21.06 -15.98
C LEU A 936 23.49 22.08 -16.30
N GLY A 937 22.23 21.80 -15.91
CA GLY A 937 21.08 22.68 -16.16
C GLY A 937 20.56 22.65 -17.61
N VAL A 938 21.04 21.72 -18.44
CA VAL A 938 20.63 21.59 -19.85
C VAL A 938 19.24 20.98 -19.98
N CYS A 939 18.89 20.04 -19.09
CA CYS A 939 17.56 19.45 -19.02
C CYS A 939 17.05 19.43 -17.57
N ARG A 940 15.75 19.14 -17.41
CA ARG A 940 15.09 18.98 -16.11
C ARG A 940 14.63 17.55 -15.98
N ARG A 941 14.80 16.98 -14.78
CA ARG A 941 14.25 15.68 -14.41
C ARG A 941 12.95 15.84 -13.65
N GLY A 942 11.94 15.05 -13.96
CA GLY A 942 10.65 15.12 -13.28
C GLY A 942 9.65 14.07 -13.76
N TYR A 943 8.41 14.26 -13.35
CA TYR A 943 7.25 13.52 -13.84
C TYR A 943 6.39 14.49 -14.63
N PHE A 944 6.64 14.60 -15.94
CA PHE A 944 6.00 15.62 -16.78
C PHE A 944 4.69 15.11 -17.41
N VAL A 945 4.62 13.82 -17.74
CA VAL A 945 3.45 13.18 -18.35
C VAL A 945 2.91 12.07 -17.44
N GLU A 946 1.60 12.05 -17.25
CA GLU A 946 0.88 11.09 -16.41
C GLU A 946 0.93 9.66 -16.98
N GLY A 947 1.07 8.67 -16.09
CA GLY A 947 0.98 7.25 -16.44
C GLY A 947 2.23 6.66 -17.12
N LEU A 948 3.31 7.43 -17.31
CA LEU A 948 4.51 6.97 -18.03
C LEU A 948 5.66 6.43 -17.18
N GLY A 949 5.53 6.43 -15.84
CA GLY A 949 6.46 5.76 -14.92
C GLY A 949 7.94 6.16 -14.99
N GLY A 950 8.69 5.95 -13.91
CA GLY A 950 10.12 6.29 -13.86
C GLY A 950 10.42 7.79 -14.02
N ALA A 951 11.70 8.17 -13.94
CA ALA A 951 12.12 9.55 -14.16
C ALA A 951 12.02 9.92 -15.65
N GLN A 952 11.54 11.13 -15.95
CA GLN A 952 11.49 11.69 -17.30
C GLN A 952 12.46 12.86 -17.38
N PHE A 953 13.06 13.09 -18.55
CA PHE A 953 13.97 14.22 -18.78
C PHE A 953 13.44 15.08 -19.92
N ALA A 954 13.39 16.38 -19.72
CA ALA A 954 12.88 17.31 -20.72
C ALA A 954 13.78 18.55 -20.82
N LEU A 955 13.89 19.12 -22.02
CA LEU A 955 14.48 20.45 -22.18
C LEU A 955 13.61 21.49 -21.44
N PRO A 956 14.18 22.54 -20.83
CA PRO A 956 13.42 23.53 -20.07
C PRO A 956 12.22 24.10 -20.85
N GLY A 957 12.42 24.47 -22.11
CA GLY A 957 11.34 24.97 -22.98
C GLY A 957 10.36 23.91 -23.49
N ALA A 958 10.71 22.62 -23.39
CA ALA A 958 9.78 21.53 -23.76
C ALA A 958 8.68 21.37 -22.72
N VAL A 959 8.99 21.54 -21.42
CA VAL A 959 8.01 21.44 -20.33
C VAL A 959 6.97 22.56 -20.41
N GLU A 960 7.40 23.78 -20.73
CA GLU A 960 6.50 24.92 -20.89
C GLU A 960 5.56 24.72 -22.09
N ARG A 961 6.11 24.33 -23.26
CA ARG A 961 5.32 24.03 -24.45
C ARG A 961 4.34 22.86 -24.24
N LEU A 962 4.73 21.84 -23.49
CA LEU A 962 3.86 20.73 -23.12
C LEU A 962 2.64 21.22 -22.31
N ARG A 963 2.87 22.16 -21.39
CA ARG A 963 1.82 22.72 -20.52
C ARG A 963 0.89 23.66 -21.29
N ASP A 964 1.41 24.44 -22.23
CA ASP A 964 0.62 25.31 -23.10
C ASP A 964 -0.37 24.53 -23.98
N LEU A 965 -0.05 23.26 -24.27
CA LEU A 965 -0.86 22.36 -25.08
C LEU A 965 -1.84 21.51 -24.26
N ARG A 966 -2.04 21.84 -22.98
CA ARG A 966 -3.09 21.21 -22.17
C ARG A 966 -4.47 21.41 -22.82
N PRO A 967 -5.32 20.37 -22.87
CA PRO A 967 -6.67 20.51 -23.40
C PRO A 967 -7.47 21.50 -22.57
N ARG A 968 -8.13 22.47 -23.22
CA ARG A 968 -9.16 23.31 -22.61
C ARG A 968 -10.53 22.77 -22.97
N GLU A 969 -11.51 22.90 -22.07
CA GLU A 969 -12.89 22.40 -22.29
C GLU A 969 -13.57 23.01 -23.53
N GLU A 970 -13.08 24.14 -24.04
CA GLU A 970 -13.61 24.87 -25.18
C GLU A 970 -12.91 24.54 -26.53
N ASP A 971 -11.83 23.74 -26.53
CA ASP A 971 -11.07 23.45 -27.75
C ASP A 971 -11.74 22.37 -28.62
N GLU A 972 -12.11 22.69 -29.86
CA GLU A 972 -12.51 21.67 -30.84
C GLU A 972 -11.30 20.78 -31.23
N PRO A 973 -11.44 19.44 -31.21
CA PRO A 973 -10.31 18.54 -31.42
C PRO A 973 -9.88 18.48 -32.90
N GLU A 974 -8.76 19.11 -33.22
CA GLU A 974 -8.19 19.12 -34.58
C GLU A 974 -7.74 17.70 -35.01
N PRO A 975 -8.16 17.20 -36.19
CA PRO A 975 -7.75 15.90 -36.71
C PRO A 975 -6.39 15.94 -37.39
N LEU A 976 -5.50 15.03 -37.00
CA LEU A 976 -4.18 14.85 -37.60
C LEU A 976 -3.95 13.40 -38.03
N VAL A 977 -3.68 13.19 -39.32
CA VAL A 977 -3.36 11.86 -39.88
C VAL A 977 -1.84 11.69 -40.00
N LEU A 978 -1.29 10.67 -39.32
CA LEU A 978 0.12 10.31 -39.37
C LEU A 978 0.27 8.83 -39.70
N ALA A 979 1.40 8.45 -40.32
CA ALA A 979 1.75 7.04 -40.44
C ALA A 979 1.97 6.43 -39.05
N ALA A 980 1.52 5.19 -38.83
CA ALA A 980 1.64 4.53 -37.54
C ALA A 980 3.11 4.37 -37.08
N ALA A 981 4.05 4.30 -38.04
CA ALA A 981 5.49 4.22 -37.78
C ALA A 981 6.22 5.58 -37.76
N ASP A 982 5.52 6.71 -37.94
CA ASP A 982 6.14 8.04 -37.88
C ASP A 982 6.52 8.41 -36.43
N PRO A 983 7.74 8.89 -36.15
CA PRO A 983 8.17 9.25 -34.79
C PRO A 983 7.35 10.37 -34.12
N ALA A 984 6.67 11.22 -34.89
CA ALA A 984 5.77 12.26 -34.36
C ALA A 984 4.51 11.69 -33.70
N GLN A 985 4.22 10.40 -33.91
CA GLN A 985 3.11 9.70 -33.29
C GLN A 985 3.61 8.91 -32.06
N PRO A 986 3.24 9.30 -30.81
CA PRO A 986 3.71 8.59 -29.61
C PRO A 986 3.06 7.23 -29.32
N TYR A 987 1.89 6.89 -29.90
CA TYR A 987 1.24 5.62 -29.56
C TYR A 987 1.93 4.41 -30.20
N GLY A 988 2.08 3.34 -29.42
CA GLY A 988 2.87 2.17 -29.78
C GLY A 988 4.38 2.36 -29.58
N SER A 989 4.81 3.49 -28.99
CA SER A 989 6.17 3.73 -28.52
C SER A 989 6.17 4.28 -27.09
N ALA A 990 6.08 5.60 -26.94
CA ALA A 990 6.10 6.27 -25.64
C ALA A 990 4.74 6.19 -24.92
N LEU A 991 3.64 6.13 -25.68
CA LEU A 991 2.29 5.86 -25.16
C LEU A 991 1.83 4.45 -25.58
N PRO A 992 1.12 3.70 -24.72
CA PRO A 992 0.49 2.45 -25.12
C PRO A 992 -0.69 2.72 -26.07
N TRP A 993 -1.00 1.79 -26.97
CA TRP A 993 -2.25 1.87 -27.75
C TRP A 993 -3.49 1.84 -26.84
N PRO A 994 -4.58 2.54 -27.19
CA PRO A 994 -5.83 2.45 -26.44
C PRO A 994 -6.31 1.00 -26.35
N ARG A 995 -6.88 0.57 -25.21
CA ARG A 995 -7.29 -0.82 -24.94
C ARG A 995 -8.16 -1.44 -26.06
N ARG A 996 -9.00 -0.61 -26.69
CA ARG A 996 -9.89 -1.00 -27.80
C ARG A 996 -9.15 -1.45 -29.07
N ALA A 997 -7.88 -1.09 -29.22
CA ALA A 997 -7.03 -1.54 -30.31
C ALA A 997 -6.86 -3.07 -30.36
N GLY A 998 -6.91 -3.74 -29.19
CA GLY A 998 -6.50 -5.14 -29.06
C GLY A 998 -5.11 -5.38 -29.65
N ALA A 999 -4.93 -6.52 -30.34
CA ALA A 999 -3.69 -6.85 -31.06
C ALA A 999 -3.63 -6.29 -32.50
N ARG A 1000 -4.57 -5.42 -32.90
CA ARG A 1000 -4.67 -4.96 -34.30
C ARG A 1000 -3.86 -3.71 -34.62
N ALA A 1001 -3.67 -2.81 -33.65
CA ALA A 1001 -2.86 -1.61 -33.85
C ALA A 1001 -1.36 -1.91 -33.62
N ALA A 1002 -0.53 -1.56 -34.59
CA ALA A 1002 0.92 -1.71 -34.52
C ALA A 1002 1.61 -0.65 -35.37
N ARG A 1003 2.88 -0.32 -35.03
CA ARG A 1003 3.71 0.60 -35.82
C ARG A 1003 4.29 -0.11 -37.04
N VAL A 1004 3.43 -0.33 -38.05
CA VAL A 1004 3.77 -1.04 -39.30
C VAL A 1004 3.69 -0.11 -40.51
N ALA A 1005 4.52 -0.40 -41.52
CA ALA A 1005 4.54 0.38 -42.76
C ALA A 1005 3.20 0.31 -43.51
N GLY A 1006 2.71 1.47 -43.96
CA GLY A 1006 1.46 1.60 -44.72
C GLY A 1006 0.18 1.59 -43.87
N ALA A 1007 0.28 1.54 -42.54
CA ALA A 1007 -0.82 1.81 -41.62
C ALA A 1007 -0.78 3.27 -41.15
N GLN A 1008 -1.94 3.85 -40.85
CA GLN A 1008 -2.07 5.25 -40.42
C GLN A 1008 -2.87 5.35 -39.12
N VAL A 1009 -2.67 6.44 -38.39
CA VAL A 1009 -3.40 6.78 -37.17
C VAL A 1009 -3.97 8.18 -37.33
N VAL A 1010 -5.24 8.34 -36.98
CA VAL A 1010 -5.86 9.65 -36.82
C VAL A 1010 -5.80 10.02 -35.34
N LEU A 1011 -5.11 11.12 -35.03
CA LEU A 1011 -5.09 11.76 -33.72
C LEU A 1011 -6.15 12.86 -33.69
N LEU A 1012 -7.02 12.87 -32.69
CA LEU A 1012 -7.93 13.99 -32.42
C LEU A 1012 -7.49 14.67 -31.14
N GLY A 1013 -7.04 15.93 -31.23
CA GLY A 1013 -6.56 16.65 -30.06
C GLY A 1013 -5.48 15.89 -29.28
N GLY A 1014 -4.60 15.14 -29.96
CA GLY A 1014 -3.53 14.34 -29.36
C GLY A 1014 -3.92 12.94 -28.90
N GLU A 1015 -5.21 12.57 -28.95
CA GLU A 1015 -5.67 11.22 -28.63
C GLU A 1015 -5.78 10.33 -29.86
N ALA A 1016 -5.32 9.09 -29.78
CA ALA A 1016 -5.46 8.12 -30.87
C ALA A 1016 -6.92 7.69 -31.03
N ALA A 1017 -7.54 8.14 -32.11
CA ALA A 1017 -8.97 7.99 -32.37
C ALA A 1017 -9.31 6.85 -33.33
N LEU A 1018 -8.55 6.73 -34.41
CA LEU A 1018 -8.83 5.79 -35.50
C LEU A 1018 -7.51 5.20 -36.02
N PHE A 1019 -7.44 3.87 -36.14
CA PHE A 1019 -6.33 3.17 -36.77
C PHE A 1019 -6.75 2.64 -38.14
N VAL A 1020 -5.95 2.91 -39.16
CA VAL A 1020 -6.17 2.48 -40.54
C VAL A 1020 -5.17 1.39 -40.87
N GLU A 1021 -5.66 0.18 -41.13
CA GLU A 1021 -4.79 -0.95 -41.50
C GLU A 1021 -4.15 -0.78 -42.87
N ARG A 1022 -3.10 -1.56 -43.14
CA ARG A 1022 -2.28 -1.46 -44.35
C ARG A 1022 -3.14 -1.46 -45.62
N GLY A 1023 -3.01 -0.39 -46.41
CA GLY A 1023 -3.71 -0.22 -47.68
C GLY A 1023 -5.19 0.18 -47.54
N GLY A 1024 -5.62 0.71 -46.39
CA GLY A 1024 -6.96 1.28 -46.19
C GLY A 1024 -8.09 0.26 -46.18
N ARG A 1025 -7.76 -1.04 -46.00
CA ARG A 1025 -8.74 -2.14 -46.12
C ARG A 1025 -9.68 -2.25 -44.93
N SER A 1026 -9.28 -1.75 -43.77
CA SER A 1026 -10.11 -1.74 -42.57
C SER A 1026 -9.80 -0.53 -41.70
N LEU A 1027 -10.83 -0.08 -40.97
CA LEU A 1027 -10.77 1.01 -40.02
C LEU A 1027 -11.09 0.46 -38.62
N VAL A 1028 -10.21 0.72 -37.65
CA VAL A 1028 -10.35 0.25 -36.28
C VAL A 1028 -10.54 1.47 -35.37
N PRO A 1029 -11.76 1.70 -34.84
CA PRO A 1029 -12.00 2.79 -33.90
C PRO A 1029 -11.29 2.48 -32.57
N LEU A 1030 -10.48 3.41 -32.11
CA LEU A 1030 -9.68 3.28 -30.90
C LEU A 1030 -10.36 3.86 -29.65
N ARG A 1031 -11.46 4.60 -29.83
CA ARG A 1031 -12.37 5.09 -28.79
C ARG A 1031 -13.81 4.70 -29.07
N GLU A 1032 -14.73 5.06 -28.19
CA GLU A 1032 -16.16 4.77 -28.37
C GLU A 1032 -16.73 5.43 -29.63
N PRO A 1033 -17.30 4.67 -30.59
CA PRO A 1033 -17.71 5.21 -31.88
C PRO A 1033 -18.92 6.12 -31.71
N GLU A 1034 -18.71 7.42 -31.85
CA GLU A 1034 -19.75 8.46 -31.88
C GLU A 1034 -19.68 9.20 -33.21
N GLU A 1035 -20.83 9.60 -33.74
CA GLU A 1035 -20.94 10.18 -35.09
C GLU A 1035 -20.09 11.46 -35.24
N GLU A 1036 -20.08 12.30 -34.21
CA GLU A 1036 -19.44 13.63 -34.21
C GLU A 1036 -17.93 13.54 -34.50
N TRP A 1037 -17.19 12.76 -33.70
CA TRP A 1037 -15.76 12.63 -33.91
C TRP A 1037 -15.41 11.73 -35.09
N LEU A 1038 -16.22 10.70 -35.38
CA LEU A 1038 -15.97 9.79 -36.51
C LEU A 1038 -16.04 10.53 -37.83
N ARG A 1039 -16.99 11.46 -37.97
CA ARG A 1039 -17.11 12.30 -39.16
C ARG A 1039 -15.87 13.17 -39.35
N ALA A 1040 -15.36 13.79 -38.29
CA ALA A 1040 -14.13 14.58 -38.33
C ALA A 1040 -12.90 13.72 -38.69
N ALA A 1041 -12.77 12.53 -38.11
CA ALA A 1041 -11.67 11.61 -38.37
C ALA A 1041 -11.68 11.06 -39.82
N LEU A 1042 -12.86 10.74 -40.34
CA LEU A 1042 -13.04 10.27 -41.73
C LEU A 1042 -12.84 11.38 -42.76
N ALA A 1043 -13.16 12.63 -42.43
CA ALA A 1043 -12.94 13.76 -43.33
C ALA A 1043 -11.45 14.12 -43.48
N ALA A 1044 -10.63 13.77 -42.49
CA ALA A 1044 -9.19 14.02 -42.50
C ALA A 1044 -8.37 12.94 -43.25
N LEU A 1045 -8.93 11.74 -43.40
CA LEU A 1045 -8.38 10.64 -44.20
C LEU A 1045 -8.71 10.83 -45.68
#